data_AF-A0AAE8SSI3-F1
#
_entry.id   AF-A0AAE8SSI3-F1
#
_cell.length_a   1.000
_cell.length_b   1.000
_cell.length_c   1.000
_cell.angle_alpha   90.00
_cell.angle_beta   90.00
_cell.angle_gamma   90.00
#
_symmetry.space_group_name_H-M   'P 1'
#
loop_
_entity.id
_entity.type
_entity.pdbx_description
1 polymer ?
#
loop_
_entity_poly.entity_id
_entity_poly.type
_entity_poly.pdbx_seq_one_letter_code
_entity_poly.pdbx_strand_id
1 'polypeptide(L)'
;MFAQLAVLLVSQAIGSVALSGEARAMMEDSMAWMDRFYDPGLGQLYDLESKAAMNHETLTSAWYAVGLLARNGNRGRDVSAAESIINYIIADQHDNPRDLWYGGYTREPEEPDVGTAVYPAKAYGSFDPNWRGFVGLSFITIYEDFGHLLSKSTKDLMLESLHNCSVGDSYRDGGVNGDNLYPSYSNPAIMRAVGTGWTGRHTGDKNMTEAGEYYAKQIIELWDIHETLSEFNSATYTGISLFGLTLWCKYMPKDSIMARRGPDMLRGVWNTTAQLWHANMRNLAGPWDRSYSFDMTRSLGHLSLFLAPIIGRKNAGLHQYPEVMSHARDWAWAPLIAVHSEFHNSLLSRELKTSLKTFDGERTWEGQAYYPPYDLESRNITVWMREKLIIGAQSYRTRSKNGPSNNNGQFHPAVVQWMYGDGKIGWISLRSSEAHMKVEVSPGRLKLSYPDGGAGSVFVFFASPSLRQPNVGKWDDIQGVSISISGNVDEKYDVKFAGRYGGASGPYYDHNYWRFEHKMPANFKAISRHGTIITDKLAALLQADELPTVELLTPQSTGYAERRELRDNIYPHVQPAAIAVPKDTTELSGAVKWANSNGLKLTVRAGGNDFFGRSMADGALAIDLRSMNSLSVCDDKKTATIGGGTISRDLKLALEAEGLMTPTGNALTAVLLEAVEAMPAIPGANIAWSDHQAIDPAQMPPNCFVPQNHSYCSNSFTVADNAFAEASNLWSAGVTEKLLALGEDVVIRGGTRPRIH
;
A
#
# COMPACT_ATOMS: atom_id res chain seq x y z
N MET A 1 35.00 -14.70 52.30
CA MET A 1 34.37 -15.52 51.24
C MET A 1 32.99 -15.03 50.84
N PHE A 2 32.03 -14.83 51.77
CA PHE A 2 30.68 -14.35 51.41
C PHE A 2 30.61 -12.93 50.83
N ALA A 3 31.50 -12.01 51.25
CA ALA A 3 31.57 -10.66 50.68
C ALA A 3 32.15 -10.63 49.24
N GLN A 4 33.03 -11.58 48.88
CA GLN A 4 33.58 -11.70 47.52
C GLN A 4 32.58 -12.34 46.55
N LEU A 5 31.70 -13.24 47.01
CA LEU A 5 30.61 -13.77 46.19
C LEU A 5 29.57 -12.69 45.85
N ALA A 6 29.25 -11.80 46.79
CA ALA A 6 28.35 -10.68 46.55
C ALA A 6 28.92 -9.68 45.53
N VAL A 7 30.23 -9.41 45.59
CA VAL A 7 30.91 -8.54 44.60
C VAL A 7 31.01 -9.21 43.22
N LEU A 8 31.12 -10.53 43.13
CA LEU A 8 31.08 -11.26 41.85
C LEU A 8 29.68 -11.26 41.22
N LEU A 9 28.60 -11.40 42.02
CA LEU A 9 27.21 -11.30 41.56
C LEU A 9 26.82 -9.87 41.18
N VAL A 10 27.36 -8.86 41.87
CA VAL A 10 27.15 -7.45 41.51
C VAL A 10 27.98 -7.05 40.28
N SER A 11 29.15 -7.66 40.03
CA SER A 11 29.95 -7.39 38.81
C SER A 11 29.39 -7.99 37.52
N GLN A 12 28.49 -8.99 37.62
CA GLN A 12 27.72 -9.47 36.46
C GLN A 12 26.49 -8.61 36.13
N ALA A 13 26.17 -7.63 36.98
CA ALA A 13 24.96 -6.81 36.88
C ALA A 13 25.20 -5.39 36.32
N ILE A 14 26.42 -5.04 35.88
CA ILE A 14 26.78 -3.67 35.44
C ILE A 14 26.82 -3.54 33.91
N GLY A 15 25.99 -4.28 33.17
CA GLY A 15 26.06 -4.23 31.71
C GLY A 15 24.76 -4.49 30.94
N SER A 16 23.83 -5.27 31.47
CA SER A 16 22.61 -5.63 30.74
C SER A 16 21.55 -4.53 30.82
N VAL A 17 20.74 -4.41 29.77
CA VAL A 17 19.49 -3.65 29.85
C VAL A 17 18.65 -4.22 30.99
N ALA A 18 18.11 -3.35 31.85
CA ALA A 18 17.22 -3.73 32.93
C ALA A 18 15.85 -4.18 32.39
N LEU A 19 15.80 -5.33 31.72
CA LEU A 19 14.56 -5.99 31.31
C LEU A 19 13.95 -6.74 32.49
N SER A 20 12.61 -6.81 32.52
CA SER A 20 11.87 -7.54 33.55
C SER A 20 10.75 -8.39 32.96
N GLY A 21 10.27 -9.36 33.77
CA GLY A 21 9.14 -10.21 33.42
C GLY A 21 9.32 -10.96 32.11
N GLU A 22 8.25 -11.00 31.31
CA GLU A 22 8.20 -11.76 30.07
C GLU A 22 9.14 -11.21 28.99
N ALA A 23 9.35 -9.89 28.92
CA ALA A 23 10.27 -9.30 27.94
C ALA A 23 11.72 -9.81 28.15
N ARG A 24 12.15 -9.91 29.41
CA ARG A 24 13.45 -10.51 29.76
C ARG A 24 13.50 -11.97 29.38
N ALA A 25 12.48 -12.75 29.78
CA ALA A 25 12.46 -14.19 29.53
C ALA A 25 12.50 -14.52 28.02
N MET A 26 11.75 -13.79 27.20
CA MET A 26 11.77 -13.97 25.75
C MET A 26 13.14 -13.65 25.14
N MET A 27 13.76 -12.57 25.60
CA MET A 27 15.10 -12.17 25.14
C MET A 27 16.15 -13.23 25.53
N GLU A 28 16.15 -13.69 26.78
CA GLU A 28 17.07 -14.75 27.25
C GLU A 28 16.89 -16.06 26.48
N ASP A 29 15.65 -16.51 26.28
CA ASP A 29 15.34 -17.76 25.57
C ASP A 29 15.69 -17.68 24.07
N SER A 30 15.40 -16.57 23.41
CA SER A 30 15.75 -16.34 22.00
C SER A 30 17.27 -16.26 21.81
N MET A 31 17.97 -15.54 22.69
CA MET A 31 19.42 -15.49 22.67
C MET A 31 20.05 -16.87 22.90
N ALA A 32 19.55 -17.66 23.85
CA ALA A 32 20.04 -19.02 24.08
C ALA A 32 19.84 -19.93 22.86
N TRP A 33 18.79 -19.72 22.07
CA TRP A 33 18.61 -20.43 20.82
C TRP A 33 19.61 -19.97 19.75
N MET A 34 19.71 -18.66 19.49
CA MET A 34 20.61 -18.10 18.47
C MET A 34 22.09 -18.33 18.77
N ASP A 35 22.49 -18.37 20.05
CA ASP A 35 23.87 -18.71 20.46
C ASP A 35 24.32 -20.08 19.90
N ARG A 36 23.38 -21.01 19.64
CA ARG A 36 23.68 -22.33 19.04
C ARG A 36 23.95 -22.28 17.54
N PHE A 37 23.55 -21.19 16.88
CA PHE A 37 23.67 -20.96 15.44
C PHE A 37 24.75 -19.94 15.10
N TYR A 38 25.40 -19.32 16.09
CA TYR A 38 26.44 -18.33 15.85
C TYR A 38 27.75 -18.98 15.42
N ASP A 39 28.23 -18.60 14.23
CA ASP A 39 29.56 -18.91 13.74
C ASP A 39 30.51 -17.75 14.09
N PRO A 40 31.38 -17.90 15.11
CA PRO A 40 32.33 -16.86 15.48
C PRO A 40 33.47 -16.69 14.45
N GLY A 41 33.66 -17.65 13.53
CA GLY A 41 34.67 -17.57 12.48
C GLY A 41 34.30 -16.59 11.38
N LEU A 42 33.02 -16.54 11.00
CA LEU A 42 32.48 -15.58 10.05
C LEU A 42 31.90 -14.33 10.73
N GLY A 43 31.42 -14.47 11.97
CA GLY A 43 30.69 -13.42 12.66
C GLY A 43 29.25 -13.30 12.14
N GLN A 44 28.60 -14.43 11.86
CA GLN A 44 27.22 -14.51 11.37
C GLN A 44 26.48 -15.68 12.02
N LEU A 45 25.15 -15.66 12.01
CA LEU A 45 24.31 -16.80 12.33
C LEU A 45 24.14 -17.71 11.09
N TYR A 46 24.20 -19.01 11.30
CA TYR A 46 23.65 -19.98 10.34
C TYR A 46 22.15 -19.76 10.13
N ASP A 47 21.64 -20.06 8.93
CA ASP A 47 20.22 -19.96 8.59
C ASP A 47 19.36 -20.76 9.58
N LEU A 48 18.56 -20.02 10.37
CA LEU A 48 17.68 -20.55 11.39
C LEU A 48 16.54 -21.41 10.83
N GLU A 49 16.25 -21.32 9.51
CA GLU A 49 15.28 -22.17 8.83
C GLU A 49 15.92 -23.37 8.11
N SER A 50 17.25 -23.40 8.01
CA SER A 50 18.04 -24.43 7.32
C SER A 50 17.51 -24.73 5.91
N LYS A 51 17.13 -23.69 5.15
CA LYS A 51 16.65 -23.78 3.77
C LYS A 51 17.78 -24.15 2.81
N ALA A 52 19.00 -23.70 3.12
CA ALA A 52 20.23 -24.10 2.46
C ALA A 52 21.19 -24.73 3.48
N ALA A 53 21.96 -25.72 3.03
CA ALA A 53 22.84 -26.46 3.91
C ALA A 53 24.05 -25.61 4.32
N MET A 54 24.14 -25.31 5.63
CA MET A 54 25.27 -24.59 6.24
C MET A 54 25.47 -23.15 5.72
N ASN A 55 24.44 -22.51 5.16
CA ASN A 55 24.49 -21.08 4.81
C ASN A 55 24.26 -20.20 6.03
N HIS A 56 24.70 -18.95 5.93
CA HIS A 56 24.45 -17.91 6.92
C HIS A 56 23.37 -16.94 6.46
N GLU A 57 22.81 -16.17 7.40
CA GLU A 57 21.76 -15.19 7.06
C GLU A 57 22.01 -13.84 7.77
N THR A 58 22.12 -12.79 6.97
CA THR A 58 22.52 -11.44 7.40
C THR A 58 21.48 -10.79 8.32
N LEU A 59 20.20 -11.04 8.05
CA LEU A 59 19.09 -10.35 8.69
C LEU A 59 18.96 -10.71 10.19
N THR A 60 18.95 -12.00 10.48
CA THR A 60 18.91 -12.57 11.82
C THR A 60 20.19 -12.27 12.59
N SER A 61 21.33 -12.19 11.91
CA SER A 61 22.59 -11.76 12.50
C SER A 61 22.52 -10.31 12.99
N ALA A 62 21.91 -9.41 12.22
CA ALA A 62 21.67 -8.03 12.66
C ALA A 62 20.77 -7.96 13.91
N TRP A 63 19.71 -8.80 13.98
CA TRP A 63 18.84 -8.88 15.16
C TRP A 63 19.55 -9.48 16.38
N TYR A 64 20.41 -10.47 16.15
CA TYR A 64 21.24 -11.08 17.19
C TYR A 64 22.24 -10.09 17.79
N ALA A 65 22.83 -9.20 16.98
CA ALA A 65 23.70 -8.14 17.47
C ALA A 65 23.00 -7.21 18.48
N VAL A 66 21.72 -6.88 18.27
CA VAL A 66 20.90 -6.14 19.25
C VAL A 66 20.82 -6.90 20.57
N GLY A 67 20.55 -8.21 20.51
CA GLY A 67 20.45 -9.06 21.69
C GLY A 67 21.77 -9.26 22.42
N LEU A 68 22.88 -9.39 21.71
CA LEU A 68 24.24 -9.44 22.29
C LEU A 68 24.54 -8.17 23.08
N LEU A 69 24.26 -7.00 22.52
CA LEU A 69 24.49 -5.72 23.19
C LEU A 69 23.53 -5.50 24.36
N ALA A 70 22.28 -5.93 24.24
CA ALA A 70 21.32 -5.86 25.34
C ALA A 70 21.70 -6.81 26.51
N ARG A 71 22.28 -7.97 26.20
CA ARG A 71 22.79 -8.94 27.18
C ARG A 71 24.06 -8.43 27.84
N ASN A 72 24.97 -7.84 27.05
CA ASN A 72 26.27 -7.30 27.45
C ASN A 72 27.02 -8.20 28.44
N GLY A 73 26.99 -9.50 28.17
CA GLY A 73 27.50 -10.52 29.08
C GLY A 73 28.93 -10.93 28.76
N ASN A 74 29.33 -12.05 29.37
CA ASN A 74 30.52 -12.81 28.96
C ASN A 74 31.86 -12.05 29.03
N ARG A 75 32.01 -11.12 29.98
CA ARG A 75 33.21 -10.29 30.16
C ARG A 75 33.56 -9.47 28.91
N GLY A 76 32.55 -8.90 28.23
CA GLY A 76 32.72 -8.06 27.05
C GLY A 76 32.73 -8.82 25.71
N ARG A 77 32.69 -10.16 25.72
CA ARG A 77 32.65 -10.97 24.49
C ARG A 77 31.40 -10.72 23.65
N ASP A 78 30.26 -10.45 24.29
CA ASP A 78 29.02 -10.16 23.55
C ASP A 78 29.17 -8.86 22.73
N VAL A 79 29.78 -7.82 23.31
CA VAL A 79 30.04 -6.55 22.61
C VAL A 79 31.00 -6.76 21.43
N SER A 80 32.07 -7.52 21.64
CA SER A 80 33.03 -7.84 20.57
C SER A 80 32.39 -8.64 19.43
N ALA A 81 31.53 -9.61 19.75
CA ALA A 81 30.79 -10.38 18.75
C ALA A 81 29.80 -9.49 17.98
N ALA A 82 29.08 -8.60 18.67
CA ALA A 82 28.17 -7.65 18.02
C ALA A 82 28.92 -6.70 17.07
N GLU A 83 30.07 -6.15 17.48
CA GLU A 83 30.91 -5.34 16.59
C GLU A 83 31.41 -6.13 15.38
N SER A 84 31.78 -7.40 15.55
CA SER A 84 32.19 -8.26 14.44
C SER A 84 31.05 -8.44 13.43
N ILE A 85 29.85 -8.75 13.90
CA ILE A 85 28.65 -8.89 13.05
C ILE A 85 28.36 -7.58 12.32
N ILE A 86 28.29 -6.46 13.04
CA ILE A 86 27.97 -5.15 12.47
C ILE A 86 28.98 -4.77 11.37
N ASN A 87 30.28 -4.88 11.66
CA ASN A 87 31.32 -4.53 10.70
C ASN A 87 31.31 -5.45 9.47
N TYR A 88 31.01 -6.74 9.64
CA TYR A 88 30.84 -7.66 8.52
C TYR A 88 29.67 -7.22 7.62
N ILE A 89 28.49 -7.02 8.20
CA ILE A 89 27.27 -6.65 7.45
C ILE A 89 27.48 -5.35 6.68
N ILE A 90 28.18 -4.37 7.27
CA ILE A 90 28.47 -3.09 6.60
C ILE A 90 29.50 -3.28 5.49
N ALA A 91 30.55 -4.07 5.71
CA ALA A 91 31.55 -4.35 4.68
C ALA A 91 30.97 -5.11 3.48
N ASP A 92 29.91 -5.88 3.71
CA ASP A 92 29.18 -6.65 2.69
C ASP A 92 27.95 -5.89 2.13
N GLN A 93 27.78 -4.61 2.49
CA GLN A 93 26.71 -3.78 1.94
C GLN A 93 26.99 -3.47 0.46
N HIS A 94 25.94 -3.47 -0.36
CA HIS A 94 26.06 -3.14 -1.78
C HIS A 94 26.35 -1.64 -1.98
N ASP A 95 27.48 -1.31 -2.62
CA ASP A 95 28.07 0.03 -2.61
C ASP A 95 28.11 0.72 -4.00
N ASN A 96 27.64 0.07 -5.07
CA ASN A 96 27.56 0.68 -6.39
C ASN A 96 26.27 1.50 -6.56
N PRO A 97 26.33 2.85 -6.62
CA PRO A 97 25.14 3.70 -6.64
C PRO A 97 24.31 3.59 -7.93
N ARG A 98 24.82 2.92 -8.98
CA ARG A 98 24.08 2.68 -10.22
C ARG A 98 23.06 1.54 -10.10
N ASP A 99 23.19 0.72 -9.07
CA ASP A 99 22.41 -0.49 -8.93
C ASP A 99 21.13 -0.25 -8.11
N LEU A 100 20.03 -0.89 -8.50
CA LEU A 100 18.75 -0.78 -7.78
C LEU A 100 18.81 -1.31 -6.34
N TRP A 101 19.80 -2.16 -6.05
CA TRP A 101 20.05 -2.75 -4.74
C TRP A 101 21.12 -1.99 -3.92
N TYR A 102 21.60 -0.82 -4.38
CA TYR A 102 22.53 0.05 -3.65
C TYR A 102 22.06 0.32 -2.21
N GLY A 103 22.98 0.30 -1.24
CA GLY A 103 22.69 0.46 0.18
C GLY A 103 21.85 -0.68 0.78
N GLY A 104 21.47 -1.68 -0.01
CA GLY A 104 20.95 -2.96 0.46
C GLY A 104 22.07 -3.85 0.98
N TYR A 105 21.68 -4.94 1.63
CA TYR A 105 22.60 -5.91 2.21
C TYR A 105 22.46 -7.24 1.50
N THR A 106 23.58 -7.92 1.29
CA THR A 106 23.62 -9.31 0.90
C THR A 106 22.80 -10.13 1.90
N ARG A 107 21.98 -11.06 1.39
CA ARG A 107 21.07 -11.84 2.21
C ARG A 107 21.76 -12.99 2.91
N GLU A 108 22.61 -13.66 2.16
CA GLU A 108 23.44 -14.78 2.61
C GLU A 108 24.88 -14.47 2.15
N PRO A 109 25.86 -14.45 3.06
CA PRO A 109 27.28 -14.30 2.71
C PRO A 109 27.77 -15.20 1.57
N GLU A 110 27.13 -16.36 1.37
CA GLU A 110 27.46 -17.32 0.34
C GLU A 110 26.86 -17.02 -1.04
N GLU A 111 26.01 -15.99 -1.20
CA GLU A 111 25.39 -15.69 -2.49
C GLU A 111 26.35 -15.00 -3.48
N PRO A 112 26.22 -15.24 -4.80
CA PRO A 112 27.03 -14.54 -5.80
C PRO A 112 26.69 -13.05 -5.89
N ASP A 113 27.59 -12.27 -6.51
CA ASP A 113 27.32 -10.86 -6.81
C ASP A 113 26.05 -10.69 -7.65
N VAL A 114 25.14 -9.86 -7.17
CA VAL A 114 23.88 -9.52 -7.83
C VAL A 114 24.17 -8.76 -9.14
N GLY A 115 23.42 -9.09 -10.19
CA GLY A 115 23.50 -8.39 -11.48
C GLY A 115 24.48 -9.00 -12.47
N THR A 116 25.15 -10.09 -12.11
CA THR A 116 25.99 -10.86 -13.05
C THR A 116 25.13 -11.67 -14.02
N ALA A 117 25.73 -12.13 -15.14
CA ALA A 117 25.02 -12.95 -16.13
C ALA A 117 24.48 -14.28 -15.56
N VAL A 118 25.16 -14.83 -14.54
CA VAL A 118 24.78 -16.09 -13.87
C VAL A 118 23.92 -15.88 -12.63
N TYR A 119 23.88 -14.66 -12.09
CA TYR A 119 23.03 -14.26 -10.96
C TYR A 119 22.34 -12.91 -11.25
N PRO A 120 21.39 -12.90 -12.21
CA PRO A 120 20.78 -11.67 -12.69
C PRO A 120 19.94 -10.99 -11.62
N ALA A 121 19.94 -9.66 -11.64
CA ALA A 121 19.20 -8.85 -10.67
C ALA A 121 17.68 -9.08 -10.76
N LYS A 122 17.08 -9.44 -9.63
CA LYS A 122 15.64 -9.63 -9.47
C LYS A 122 15.21 -9.23 -8.05
N ALA A 123 14.41 -8.18 -7.93
CA ALA A 123 13.83 -7.77 -6.66
C ALA A 123 12.97 -8.91 -6.07
N TYR A 124 13.06 -9.09 -4.74
CA TYR A 124 12.47 -10.21 -4.00
C TYR A 124 12.96 -11.59 -4.46
N GLY A 125 14.12 -11.63 -5.12
CA GLY A 125 14.68 -12.80 -5.78
C GLY A 125 16.17 -12.95 -5.52
N SER A 126 17.00 -12.18 -6.21
CA SER A 126 18.46 -12.10 -6.00
C SER A 126 18.83 -11.01 -4.98
N PHE A 127 17.93 -10.05 -4.74
CA PHE A 127 18.04 -9.05 -3.67
C PHE A 127 16.64 -8.74 -3.13
N ASP A 128 16.56 -8.23 -1.90
CA ASP A 128 15.30 -7.73 -1.32
C ASP A 128 15.47 -6.28 -0.82
N PRO A 129 14.83 -5.30 -1.47
CA PRO A 129 15.00 -3.90 -1.10
C PRO A 129 14.43 -3.55 0.29
N ASN A 130 13.57 -4.41 0.88
CA ASN A 130 13.05 -4.19 2.23
C ASN A 130 14.10 -4.43 3.32
N TRP A 131 15.20 -5.13 3.03
CA TRP A 131 16.24 -5.44 4.02
C TRP A 131 16.97 -4.18 4.50
N ARG A 132 16.98 -3.10 3.71
CA ARG A 132 17.43 -1.77 4.13
C ARG A 132 16.74 -1.32 5.41
N GLY A 133 15.41 -1.48 5.45
CA GLY A 133 14.60 -1.12 6.61
C GLY A 133 14.85 -2.05 7.80
N PHE A 134 14.87 -3.36 7.59
CA PHE A 134 15.02 -4.31 8.70
C PHE A 134 16.40 -4.25 9.38
N VAL A 135 17.48 -4.25 8.59
CA VAL A 135 18.85 -4.10 9.12
C VAL A 135 19.06 -2.66 9.62
N GLY A 136 18.62 -1.66 8.85
CA GLY A 136 18.77 -0.25 9.23
C GLY A 136 18.10 0.11 10.54
N LEU A 137 16.86 -0.33 10.78
CA LEU A 137 16.19 -0.08 12.06
C LEU A 137 16.85 -0.84 13.23
N SER A 138 17.46 -2.00 12.97
CA SER A 138 18.29 -2.69 13.98
C SER A 138 19.52 -1.85 14.33
N PHE A 139 20.18 -1.27 13.32
CA PHE A 139 21.31 -0.36 13.53
C PHE A 139 20.91 0.93 14.24
N ILE A 140 19.73 1.50 13.96
CA ILE A 140 19.20 2.66 14.71
C ILE A 140 19.00 2.30 16.18
N THR A 141 18.37 1.16 16.48
CA THR A 141 18.22 0.67 17.86
C THR A 141 19.58 0.50 18.53
N ILE A 142 20.55 -0.11 17.85
CA ILE A 142 21.91 -0.29 18.36
C ILE A 142 22.58 1.05 18.63
N TYR A 143 22.51 1.99 17.68
CA TYR A 143 23.17 3.28 17.79
C TYR A 143 22.62 4.10 18.97
N GLU A 144 21.31 4.13 19.12
CA GLU A 144 20.60 4.88 20.16
C GLU A 144 20.74 4.26 21.55
N ASP A 145 20.40 2.98 21.70
CA ASP A 145 20.34 2.33 23.02
C ASP A 145 21.70 1.79 23.47
N PHE A 146 22.57 1.39 22.53
CA PHE A 146 23.80 0.64 22.80
C PHE A 146 25.07 1.26 22.25
N GLY A 147 24.99 2.40 21.55
CA GLY A 147 26.13 3.04 20.91
C GLY A 147 27.23 3.50 21.87
N HIS A 148 26.97 3.54 23.18
CA HIS A 148 27.99 3.81 24.20
C HIS A 148 28.91 2.61 24.48
N LEU A 149 28.52 1.40 24.07
CA LEU A 149 29.32 0.17 24.20
C LEU A 149 30.25 -0.06 23.00
N LEU A 150 29.96 0.56 21.86
CA LEU A 150 30.67 0.34 20.60
C LEU A 150 31.90 1.23 20.46
N SER A 151 32.87 0.78 19.68
CA SER A 151 33.98 1.61 19.25
C SER A 151 33.49 2.76 18.36
N LYS A 152 34.22 3.87 18.37
CA LYS A 152 33.91 5.02 17.52
C LYS A 152 33.90 4.64 16.03
N SER A 153 34.84 3.79 15.59
CA SER A 153 34.92 3.32 14.20
C SER A 153 33.67 2.57 13.76
N THR A 154 33.17 1.62 14.58
CA THR A 154 31.95 0.87 14.27
C THR A 154 30.75 1.81 14.16
N LYS A 155 30.63 2.80 15.07
CA LYS A 155 29.55 3.80 15.00
C LYS A 155 29.59 4.67 13.75
N ASP A 156 30.78 5.11 13.37
CA ASP A 156 30.97 5.95 12.18
C ASP A 156 30.57 5.15 10.92
N LEU A 157 30.99 3.88 10.83
CA LEU A 157 30.58 2.95 9.75
C LEU A 157 29.07 2.70 9.72
N MET A 158 28.42 2.54 10.88
CA MET A 158 26.97 2.37 10.95
C MET A 158 26.22 3.58 10.37
N LEU A 159 26.68 4.81 10.66
CA LEU A 159 26.07 6.02 10.10
C LEU A 159 26.25 6.10 8.57
N GLU A 160 27.41 5.72 8.05
CA GLU A 160 27.66 5.64 6.61
C GLU A 160 26.76 4.58 5.94
N SER A 161 26.66 3.39 6.53
CA SER A 161 25.78 2.32 6.06
C SER A 161 24.31 2.76 6.03
N LEU A 162 23.85 3.48 7.07
CA LEU A 162 22.49 4.02 7.14
C LEU A 162 22.25 5.15 6.12
N HIS A 163 23.27 5.97 5.84
CA HIS A 163 23.22 6.95 4.76
C HIS A 163 23.03 6.25 3.40
N ASN A 164 23.81 5.21 3.11
CA ASN A 164 23.68 4.42 1.89
C ASN A 164 22.31 3.74 1.79
N CYS A 165 21.78 3.17 2.88
CA CYS A 165 20.41 2.65 2.95
C CYS A 165 19.40 3.71 2.51
N SER A 166 19.51 4.92 3.08
CA SER A 166 18.55 6.00 2.85
C SER A 166 18.61 6.53 1.41
N VAL A 167 19.80 6.57 0.81
CA VAL A 167 19.98 6.86 -0.61
C VAL A 167 19.39 5.73 -1.48
N GLY A 168 19.66 4.46 -1.17
CA GLY A 168 19.08 3.32 -1.87
C GLY A 168 17.54 3.25 -1.76
N ASP A 169 16.98 3.68 -0.63
CA ASP A 169 15.52 3.80 -0.45
C ASP A 169 14.91 4.92 -1.28
N SER A 170 15.69 5.92 -1.70
CA SER A 170 15.24 6.94 -2.66
C SER A 170 15.02 6.36 -4.08
N TYR A 171 15.56 5.18 -4.37
CA TYR A 171 15.35 4.49 -5.66
C TYR A 171 14.03 3.73 -5.70
N ARG A 172 13.35 3.62 -4.55
CA ARG A 172 12.09 2.89 -4.41
C ARG A 172 10.90 3.81 -4.63
N ASP A 173 10.39 3.75 -5.85
CA ASP A 173 9.19 4.48 -6.28
C ASP A 173 8.20 3.49 -6.91
N GLY A 174 7.05 3.32 -6.26
CA GLY A 174 6.07 2.32 -6.65
C GLY A 174 5.63 2.48 -8.12
N GLY A 175 5.77 1.40 -8.90
CA GLY A 175 5.43 1.37 -10.32
C GLY A 175 6.57 1.80 -11.25
N VAL A 176 7.69 2.28 -10.71
CA VAL A 176 8.91 2.61 -11.44
C VAL A 176 9.93 1.48 -11.28
N ASN A 177 10.61 1.10 -12.36
CA ASN A 177 11.63 0.04 -12.37
C ASN A 177 11.18 -1.31 -11.76
N GLY A 178 9.87 -1.58 -11.74
CA GLY A 178 9.29 -2.78 -11.13
C GLY A 178 9.26 -2.78 -9.60
N ASP A 179 9.57 -1.66 -8.94
CA ASP A 179 9.42 -1.53 -7.48
C ASP A 179 7.93 -1.39 -7.09
N ASN A 180 7.61 -1.78 -5.86
CA ASN A 180 6.24 -1.80 -5.34
C ASN A 180 6.06 -0.98 -4.06
N LEU A 181 7.05 -0.18 -3.64
CA LEU A 181 6.96 0.61 -2.43
C LEU A 181 6.12 1.86 -2.66
N TYR A 182 4.83 1.72 -2.40
CA TYR A 182 3.91 2.83 -2.24
C TYR A 182 3.80 3.21 -0.76
N PRO A 183 3.38 4.44 -0.42
CA PRO A 183 3.05 4.80 0.97
C PRO A 183 1.99 3.89 1.61
N SER A 184 1.14 3.28 0.79
CA SER A 184 0.14 2.29 1.19
C SER A 184 0.71 0.93 1.58
N TYR A 185 1.93 0.60 1.15
CA TYR A 185 2.66 -0.58 1.59
C TYR A 185 3.21 -0.32 3.01
N SER A 186 2.29 -0.34 3.97
CA SER A 186 2.42 0.21 5.32
C SER A 186 3.71 -0.17 6.04
N ASN A 187 4.11 -1.45 6.03
CA ASN A 187 5.28 -1.91 6.79
C ASN A 187 6.60 -1.28 6.30
N PRO A 188 7.07 -1.54 5.06
CA PRO A 188 8.30 -0.93 4.56
C PRO A 188 8.19 0.59 4.44
N ALA A 189 7.01 1.16 4.21
CA ALA A 189 6.85 2.61 4.16
C ALA A 189 7.13 3.26 5.54
N ILE A 190 6.58 2.70 6.62
CA ILE A 190 6.82 3.17 7.99
C ILE A 190 8.31 3.06 8.34
N MET A 191 8.94 1.94 7.97
CA MET A 191 10.39 1.72 8.20
C MET A 191 11.23 2.72 7.41
N ARG A 192 10.93 2.96 6.13
CA ARG A 192 11.63 3.93 5.28
C ARG A 192 11.58 5.34 5.87
N ALA A 193 10.41 5.77 6.35
CA ALA A 193 10.22 7.12 6.88
C ALA A 193 11.15 7.40 8.08
N VAL A 194 11.17 6.50 9.07
CA VAL A 194 12.06 6.66 10.24
C VAL A 194 13.51 6.41 9.88
N GLY A 195 13.82 5.39 9.06
CA GLY A 195 15.18 5.10 8.63
C GLY A 195 15.83 6.30 7.94
N THR A 196 15.13 6.91 6.99
CA THR A 196 15.61 8.08 6.24
C THR A 196 15.64 9.33 7.13
N GLY A 197 14.54 9.62 7.83
CA GLY A 197 14.42 10.84 8.64
C GLY A 197 15.38 10.88 9.82
N TRP A 198 15.61 9.75 10.48
CA TRP A 198 16.59 9.62 11.56
C TRP A 198 18.01 9.80 11.03
N THR A 199 18.36 9.15 9.92
CA THR A 199 19.70 9.22 9.31
C THR A 199 20.05 10.63 8.86
N GLY A 200 19.12 11.33 8.20
CA GLY A 200 19.35 12.70 7.75
C GLY A 200 19.68 13.64 8.90
N ARG A 201 19.04 13.45 10.07
CA ARG A 201 19.30 14.27 11.26
C ARG A 201 20.66 13.98 11.88
N HIS A 202 21.05 12.71 11.94
CA HIS A 202 22.32 12.29 12.52
C HIS A 202 23.52 12.63 11.64
N THR A 203 23.32 12.72 10.33
CA THR A 203 24.35 13.11 9.35
C THR A 203 24.37 14.61 9.05
N GLY A 204 23.34 15.35 9.47
CA GLY A 204 23.16 16.77 9.12
C GLY A 204 22.66 17.00 7.68
N ASP A 205 22.23 15.94 6.98
CA ASP A 205 21.65 16.04 5.64
C ASP A 205 20.19 16.52 5.72
N LYS A 206 19.99 17.78 5.32
CA LYS A 206 18.67 18.41 5.29
C LYS A 206 17.73 17.79 4.27
N ASN A 207 18.20 17.38 3.09
CA ASN A 207 17.34 16.81 2.06
C ASN A 207 16.83 15.44 2.49
N MET A 208 17.70 14.62 3.08
CA MET A 208 17.34 13.32 3.62
C MET A 208 16.37 13.46 4.80
N THR A 209 16.62 14.44 5.68
CA THR A 209 15.70 14.78 6.77
C THR A 209 14.30 15.12 6.25
N GLU A 210 14.22 16.03 5.26
CA GLU A 210 12.96 16.43 4.64
C GLU A 210 12.27 15.26 3.91
N ALA A 211 13.02 14.38 3.26
CA ALA A 211 12.48 13.18 2.61
C ALA A 211 11.82 12.22 3.60
N GLY A 212 12.46 11.95 4.75
CA GLY A 212 11.87 11.12 5.80
C GLY A 212 10.55 11.69 6.34
N GLU A 213 10.51 13.00 6.59
CA GLU A 213 9.27 13.70 7.01
C GLU A 213 8.18 13.65 5.93
N TYR A 214 8.56 13.78 4.65
CA TYR A 214 7.64 13.67 3.53
C TYR A 214 7.05 12.25 3.41
N TYR A 215 7.86 11.21 3.52
CA TYR A 215 7.36 9.83 3.53
C TYR A 215 6.40 9.58 4.70
N ALA A 216 6.73 10.08 5.90
CA ALA A 216 5.83 10.00 7.04
C ALA A 216 4.49 10.70 6.78
N LYS A 217 4.53 11.90 6.19
CA LYS A 217 3.33 12.67 5.82
C LYS A 217 2.40 11.87 4.91
N GLN A 218 2.92 11.21 3.87
CA GLN A 218 2.09 10.41 2.95
C GLN A 218 1.41 9.23 3.65
N ILE A 219 2.10 8.58 4.59
CA ILE A 219 1.53 7.47 5.38
C ILE A 219 0.44 8.00 6.33
N ILE A 220 0.68 9.15 6.96
CA ILE A 220 -0.28 9.82 7.84
C ILE A 220 -1.53 10.25 7.06
N GLU A 221 -1.38 10.80 5.86
CA GLU A 221 -2.51 11.17 5.00
C GLU A 221 -3.39 9.97 4.66
N LEU A 222 -2.81 8.80 4.44
CA LEU A 222 -3.56 7.56 4.21
C LEU A 222 -4.25 7.05 5.49
N TRP A 223 -3.55 7.14 6.63
CA TRP A 223 -4.12 6.82 7.93
C TRP A 223 -5.34 7.69 8.24
N ASP A 224 -5.25 9.00 7.99
CA ASP A 224 -6.28 9.99 8.33
C ASP A 224 -7.60 9.81 7.55
N ILE A 225 -7.62 8.97 6.50
CA ILE A 225 -8.84 8.64 5.77
C ILE A 225 -9.79 7.80 6.65
N HIS A 226 -9.26 6.80 7.36
CA HIS A 226 -10.06 5.76 8.06
C HIS A 226 -9.57 5.43 9.47
N GLU A 227 -8.56 6.14 9.97
CA GLU A 227 -7.84 5.83 11.22
C GLU A 227 -7.36 4.37 11.28
N THR A 228 -6.98 3.85 10.11
CA THR A 228 -6.55 2.46 9.91
C THR A 228 -5.36 2.47 8.95
N LEU A 229 -4.42 1.53 9.11
CA LEU A 229 -3.33 1.36 8.15
C LEU A 229 -3.91 1.01 6.77
N SER A 230 -3.26 1.48 5.70
CA SER A 230 -3.66 1.13 4.33
C SER A 230 -3.72 -0.36 4.06
N GLU A 231 -2.90 -1.13 4.76
CA GLU A 231 -3.00 -2.59 4.81
C GLU A 231 -3.81 -3.02 6.02
N PHE A 232 -4.83 -3.85 5.77
CA PHE A 232 -5.48 -4.57 6.85
C PHE A 232 -4.62 -5.78 7.23
N ASN A 233 -3.73 -5.52 8.20
CA ASN A 233 -2.59 -6.35 8.52
C ASN A 233 -2.95 -7.62 9.31
N SER A 234 -2.25 -8.71 8.98
CA SER A 234 -2.23 -9.95 9.77
C SER A 234 -1.33 -9.83 10.99
N ALA A 235 -1.32 -10.84 11.87
CA ALA A 235 -0.50 -10.85 13.07
C ALA A 235 1.00 -10.59 12.81
N THR A 236 1.53 -11.08 11.69
CA THR A 236 2.92 -10.81 11.26
C THR A 236 3.11 -9.33 10.95
N TYR A 237 2.29 -8.77 10.09
CA TYR A 237 2.47 -7.39 9.62
C TYR A 237 2.03 -6.34 10.64
N THR A 238 1.07 -6.63 11.51
CA THR A 238 0.73 -5.75 12.62
C THR A 238 1.92 -5.55 13.54
N GLY A 239 2.64 -6.64 13.87
CA GLY A 239 3.86 -6.54 14.68
C GLY A 239 4.97 -5.71 14.02
N ILE A 240 5.19 -5.87 12.71
CA ILE A 240 6.20 -5.08 11.99
C ILE A 240 5.84 -3.59 11.95
N SER A 241 4.57 -3.24 11.70
CA SER A 241 4.11 -1.85 11.76
C SER A 241 4.25 -1.25 13.16
N LEU A 242 3.90 -2.01 14.20
CA LEU A 242 4.07 -1.57 15.59
C LEU A 242 5.53 -1.33 15.93
N PHE A 243 6.46 -2.16 15.45
CA PHE A 243 7.89 -1.92 15.63
C PHE A 243 8.32 -0.58 15.00
N GLY A 244 8.03 -0.36 13.72
CA GLY A 244 8.36 0.91 13.06
C GLY A 244 7.75 2.14 13.75
N LEU A 245 6.47 2.07 14.13
CA LEU A 245 5.80 3.15 14.88
C LEU A 245 6.38 3.35 16.29
N THR A 246 6.90 2.31 16.92
CA THR A 246 7.61 2.44 18.20
C THR A 246 8.85 3.30 18.04
N LEU A 247 9.60 3.08 16.96
CA LEU A 247 10.81 3.85 16.66
C LEU A 247 10.48 5.29 16.27
N TRP A 248 9.36 5.54 15.57
CA TRP A 248 8.83 6.89 15.36
C TRP A 248 8.63 7.62 16.69
N CYS A 249 8.01 6.94 17.67
CA CYS A 249 7.72 7.53 18.97
C CYS A 249 8.98 7.70 19.84
N LYS A 250 9.92 6.75 19.77
CA LYS A 250 11.07 6.68 20.68
C LYS A 250 12.23 7.57 20.25
N TYR A 251 12.54 7.62 18.95
CA TYR A 251 13.79 8.19 18.45
C TYR A 251 13.63 9.45 17.60
N MET A 252 12.42 9.79 17.16
CA MET A 252 12.22 11.05 16.43
C MET A 252 12.05 12.23 17.39
N PRO A 253 12.67 13.38 17.11
CA PRO A 253 12.57 14.57 17.96
C PRO A 253 11.20 15.23 17.85
N LYS A 254 10.84 16.06 18.83
CA LYS A 254 9.49 16.69 18.96
C LYS A 254 9.05 17.53 17.75
N ASP A 255 10.01 18.07 17.00
CA ASP A 255 9.78 18.84 15.77
C ASP A 255 9.51 17.96 14.53
N SER A 256 9.72 16.64 14.62
CA SER A 256 9.31 15.67 13.60
C SER A 256 7.79 15.42 13.61
N ILE A 257 7.18 15.26 12.43
CA ILE A 257 5.78 14.82 12.29
C ILE A 257 5.60 13.40 12.84
N MET A 258 6.61 12.55 12.72
CA MET A 258 6.58 11.18 13.22
C MET A 258 6.45 11.15 14.75
N ALA A 259 7.18 12.02 15.47
CA ALA A 259 7.09 12.11 16.93
C ALA A 259 5.72 12.65 17.39
N ARG A 260 5.13 13.57 16.61
CA ARG A 260 3.81 14.14 16.92
C ARG A 260 2.64 13.19 16.65
N ARG A 261 2.68 12.47 15.52
CA ARG A 261 1.57 11.63 15.03
C ARG A 261 1.74 10.14 15.36
N GLY A 262 2.96 9.67 15.54
CA GLY A 262 3.29 8.28 15.83
C GLY A 262 2.54 7.71 17.05
N PRO A 263 2.47 8.42 18.19
CA PRO A 263 1.75 7.91 19.37
C PRO A 263 0.26 7.65 19.11
N ASP A 264 -0.39 8.50 18.30
CA ASP A 264 -1.81 8.34 17.98
C ASP A 264 -2.04 7.19 17.01
N MET A 265 -1.21 7.05 15.98
CA MET A 265 -1.27 5.92 15.06
C MET A 265 -0.98 4.59 15.77
N LEU A 266 0.03 4.54 16.63
CA LEU A 266 0.36 3.35 17.42
C LEU A 266 -0.81 2.92 18.32
N ARG A 267 -1.43 3.89 19.02
CA ARG A 267 -2.62 3.63 19.84
C ARG A 267 -3.81 3.18 18.98
N GLY A 268 -4.02 3.78 17.81
CA GLY A 268 -5.08 3.38 16.88
C GLY A 268 -4.91 1.95 16.37
N VAL A 269 -3.70 1.53 16.00
CA VAL A 269 -3.40 0.14 15.60
C VAL A 269 -3.73 -0.83 16.74
N TRP A 270 -3.37 -0.48 17.98
CA TRP A 270 -3.72 -1.29 19.14
C TRP A 270 -5.21 -1.33 19.45
N ASN A 271 -5.93 -0.22 19.29
CA ASN A 271 -7.38 -0.18 19.48
C ASN A 271 -8.07 -1.15 18.53
N THR A 272 -7.71 -1.11 17.24
CA THR A 272 -8.21 -2.06 16.24
C THR A 272 -7.79 -3.49 16.56
N THR A 273 -6.53 -3.71 16.92
CA THR A 273 -6.01 -5.03 17.29
C THR A 273 -6.78 -5.63 18.48
N ALA A 274 -7.10 -4.84 19.51
CA ALA A 274 -7.85 -5.29 20.68
C ALA A 274 -9.29 -5.72 20.31
N GLN A 275 -9.93 -5.03 19.38
CA GLN A 275 -11.26 -5.42 18.88
C GLN A 275 -11.23 -6.76 18.13
N LEU A 276 -10.17 -6.98 17.34
CA LEU A 276 -9.97 -8.16 16.51
C LEU A 276 -9.33 -9.36 17.24
N TRP A 277 -8.80 -9.13 18.45
CA TRP A 277 -8.15 -10.15 19.26
C TRP A 277 -9.15 -11.07 19.96
N HIS A 278 -8.96 -12.38 19.84
CA HIS A 278 -9.80 -13.37 20.50
C HIS A 278 -9.02 -14.11 21.58
N ALA A 279 -9.03 -13.61 22.82
CA ALA A 279 -8.21 -14.11 23.93
C ALA A 279 -8.32 -15.63 24.18
N ASN A 280 -9.52 -16.22 24.11
CA ASN A 280 -9.69 -17.67 24.31
C ASN A 280 -9.03 -18.52 23.20
N MET A 281 -9.04 -18.01 21.97
CA MET A 281 -8.42 -18.65 20.81
C MET A 281 -6.92 -18.33 20.76
N ARG A 282 -6.50 -17.22 21.37
CA ARG A 282 -5.14 -16.66 21.30
C ARG A 282 -4.74 -16.36 19.85
N ASN A 283 -5.69 -15.79 19.11
CA ASN A 283 -5.57 -15.58 17.68
C ASN A 283 -6.20 -14.25 17.27
N LEU A 284 -5.66 -13.67 16.20
CA LEU A 284 -6.18 -12.47 15.57
C LEU A 284 -7.19 -12.85 14.48
N ALA A 285 -8.29 -12.11 14.38
CA ALA A 285 -9.28 -12.29 13.33
C ALA A 285 -8.80 -11.76 11.97
N GLY A 286 -9.18 -12.46 10.89
CA GLY A 286 -9.07 -11.96 9.51
C GLY A 286 -10.22 -11.01 9.15
N PRO A 287 -10.33 -10.54 7.90
CA PRO A 287 -9.54 -10.89 6.71
C PRO A 287 -8.14 -10.26 6.73
N TRP A 288 -7.29 -10.53 5.73
CA TRP A 288 -5.97 -9.88 5.62
C TRP A 288 -5.54 -9.63 4.18
N ASP A 289 -4.80 -8.55 3.98
CA ASP A 289 -4.23 -8.20 2.68
C ASP A 289 -2.97 -8.98 2.36
N ARG A 290 -2.22 -9.30 3.41
CA ARG A 290 -1.08 -10.19 3.38
C ARG A 290 -1.07 -11.04 4.65
N SER A 291 -1.05 -12.35 4.49
CA SER A 291 -0.76 -13.30 5.56
C SER A 291 -0.07 -14.55 5.02
N TYR A 292 0.79 -15.11 5.86
CA TYR A 292 1.35 -16.46 5.66
C TYR A 292 0.62 -17.50 6.50
N SER A 293 -0.03 -17.08 7.59
CA SER A 293 -0.66 -18.00 8.54
C SER A 293 -2.05 -17.57 9.03
N PHE A 294 -2.79 -18.55 9.54
CA PHE A 294 -4.16 -18.41 10.05
C PHE A 294 -4.30 -18.79 11.54
N ASP A 295 -3.23 -19.28 12.17
CA ASP A 295 -3.24 -19.81 13.54
C ASP A 295 -1.97 -19.38 14.29
N MET A 296 -2.08 -18.33 15.09
CA MET A 296 -0.99 -17.81 15.93
C MET A 296 -0.49 -18.81 16.99
N THR A 297 -1.21 -19.90 17.27
CA THR A 297 -0.78 -20.93 18.21
C THR A 297 0.15 -21.97 17.59
N ARG A 298 0.31 -21.93 16.26
CA ARG A 298 1.14 -22.85 15.47
C ARG A 298 2.17 -22.15 14.58
N SER A 299 1.92 -20.90 14.24
CA SER A 299 2.83 -20.04 13.49
C SER A 299 3.15 -18.80 14.29
N LEU A 300 4.43 -18.44 14.35
CA LEU A 300 4.87 -17.23 15.05
C LEU A 300 4.46 -16.00 14.22
N GLY A 301 3.49 -15.24 14.73
CA GLY A 301 3.20 -13.90 14.24
C GLY A 301 3.91 -12.87 15.10
N HIS A 302 4.53 -11.84 14.50
CA HIS A 302 5.28 -10.82 15.25
C HIS A 302 4.43 -10.14 16.34
N LEU A 303 3.10 -10.00 16.15
CA LEU A 303 2.19 -9.51 17.18
C LEU A 303 2.27 -10.29 18.50
N SER A 304 2.56 -11.60 18.47
CA SER A 304 2.75 -12.41 19.69
C SER A 304 3.90 -11.88 20.56
N LEU A 305 4.95 -11.33 19.94
CA LEU A 305 6.09 -10.76 20.66
C LEU A 305 5.74 -9.47 21.41
N PHE A 306 4.76 -8.71 20.91
CA PHE A 306 4.22 -7.52 21.57
C PHE A 306 3.18 -7.84 22.63
N LEU A 307 2.35 -8.85 22.40
CA LEU A 307 1.34 -9.32 23.35
C LEU A 307 1.97 -9.98 24.58
N ALA A 308 3.04 -10.76 24.40
CA ALA A 308 3.63 -11.54 25.49
C ALA A 308 4.06 -10.68 26.70
N PRO A 309 4.76 -9.55 26.55
CA PRO A 309 5.04 -8.62 27.66
C PRO A 309 3.80 -8.06 28.39
N ILE A 310 2.62 -8.07 27.76
CA ILE A 310 1.38 -7.51 28.31
C ILE A 310 0.53 -8.58 29.02
N ILE A 311 0.36 -9.74 28.37
CA ILE A 311 -0.58 -10.79 28.80
C ILE A 311 0.07 -12.16 29.07
N GLY A 312 1.39 -12.26 28.94
CA GLY A 312 2.19 -13.48 29.10
C GLY A 312 2.24 -14.34 27.82
N ARG A 313 3.38 -15.01 27.58
CA ARG A 313 3.64 -15.72 26.31
C ARG A 313 2.56 -16.74 25.93
N LYS A 314 2.08 -17.53 26.89
CA LYS A 314 1.07 -18.58 26.66
C LYS A 314 -0.23 -17.99 26.12
N ASN A 315 -0.64 -16.83 26.63
CA ASN A 315 -1.87 -16.16 26.24
C ASN A 315 -1.69 -15.39 24.93
N ALA A 316 -0.47 -14.97 24.60
CA ALA A 316 -0.12 -14.34 23.33
C ALA A 316 -0.04 -15.32 22.13
N GLY A 317 -0.38 -16.60 22.34
CA GLY A 317 -0.27 -17.64 21.31
C GLY A 317 1.16 -18.17 21.12
N LEU A 318 2.14 -17.64 21.85
CA LEU A 318 3.54 -18.06 21.71
C LEU A 318 3.77 -19.40 22.44
N HIS A 319 4.34 -20.36 21.72
CA HIS A 319 4.67 -21.68 22.25
C HIS A 319 5.83 -21.60 23.27
N GLN A 320 5.92 -22.58 24.18
CA GLN A 320 7.03 -22.62 25.15
C GLN A 320 8.38 -22.87 24.47
N TYR A 321 8.36 -23.56 23.33
CA TYR A 321 9.50 -23.78 22.44
C TYR A 321 9.17 -23.15 21.08
N PRO A 322 9.38 -21.84 20.88
CA PRO A 322 9.01 -21.16 19.63
C PRO A 322 9.67 -21.76 18.39
N GLU A 323 10.82 -22.43 18.53
CA GLU A 323 11.56 -23.05 17.44
C GLU A 323 10.81 -24.22 16.76
N VAL A 324 9.76 -24.77 17.37
CA VAL A 324 8.92 -25.80 16.73
C VAL A 324 7.73 -25.22 15.96
N MET A 325 7.49 -23.91 16.08
CA MET A 325 6.42 -23.23 15.36
C MET A 325 6.84 -23.01 13.90
N SER A 326 5.85 -22.83 13.03
CA SER A 326 6.14 -22.25 11.71
C SER A 326 6.61 -20.80 11.86
N HIS A 327 7.39 -20.32 10.89
CA HIS A 327 8.07 -19.03 10.96
C HIS A 327 8.94 -18.88 12.23
N ALA A 328 9.53 -19.98 12.72
CA ALA A 328 10.39 -19.99 13.90
C ALA A 328 11.56 -19.00 13.82
N ARG A 329 12.09 -18.70 12.63
CA ARG A 329 13.12 -17.67 12.42
C ARG A 329 12.73 -16.32 13.02
N ASP A 330 11.45 -15.97 12.97
CA ASP A 330 10.96 -14.69 13.50
C ASP A 330 11.07 -14.64 15.04
N TRP A 331 11.39 -15.75 15.72
CA TRP A 331 11.76 -15.74 17.14
C TRP A 331 13.05 -14.94 17.40
N ALA A 332 13.91 -14.78 16.41
CA ALA A 332 15.10 -13.93 16.47
C ALA A 332 14.76 -12.43 16.64
N TRP A 333 13.51 -12.01 16.41
CA TRP A 333 13.05 -10.65 16.73
C TRP A 333 12.84 -10.41 18.23
N ALA A 334 12.75 -11.45 19.05
CA ALA A 334 12.39 -11.29 20.45
C ALA A 334 13.30 -10.30 21.21
N PRO A 335 14.65 -10.29 21.03
CA PRO A 335 15.50 -9.28 21.65
C PRO A 335 15.17 -7.87 21.17
N LEU A 336 14.93 -7.68 19.87
CA LEU A 336 14.57 -6.39 19.27
C LEU A 336 13.27 -5.85 19.87
N ILE A 337 12.25 -6.68 20.03
CA ILE A 337 10.99 -6.25 20.65
C ILE A 337 11.14 -6.04 22.17
N ALA A 338 11.90 -6.91 22.85
CA ALA A 338 12.09 -6.85 24.29
C ALA A 338 12.71 -5.53 24.75
N VAL A 339 13.76 -5.03 24.07
CA VAL A 339 14.44 -3.77 24.43
C VAL A 339 13.56 -2.53 24.28
N HIS A 340 12.51 -2.60 23.44
CA HIS A 340 11.54 -1.51 23.28
C HIS A 340 10.27 -1.69 24.10
N SER A 341 10.05 -2.87 24.71
CA SER A 341 8.76 -3.26 25.28
C SER A 341 8.27 -2.32 26.39
N GLU A 342 9.14 -1.84 27.27
CA GLU A 342 8.76 -0.93 28.36
C GLU A 342 8.25 0.41 27.82
N PHE A 343 9.04 1.04 26.94
CA PHE A 343 8.66 2.28 26.29
C PHE A 343 7.37 2.10 25.47
N HIS A 344 7.29 1.08 24.63
CA HIS A 344 6.10 0.77 23.84
C HIS A 344 4.86 0.65 24.73
N ASN A 345 4.96 -0.12 25.81
CA ASN A 345 3.86 -0.35 26.73
C ASN A 345 3.46 0.91 27.49
N SER A 346 4.36 1.88 27.71
CA SER A 346 4.02 3.15 28.35
C SER A 346 3.04 4.01 27.52
N LEU A 347 2.98 3.77 26.20
CA LEU A 347 2.06 4.47 25.29
C LEU A 347 0.63 3.89 25.32
N LEU A 348 0.43 2.73 25.96
CA LEU A 348 -0.83 2.00 25.97
C LEU A 348 -1.59 2.20 27.29
N SER A 349 -2.90 2.41 27.19
CA SER A 349 -3.77 2.58 28.35
C SER A 349 -3.89 1.29 29.17
N ARG A 350 -4.26 1.43 30.45
CA ARG A 350 -4.48 0.28 31.34
C ARG A 350 -5.69 -0.54 30.89
N GLU A 351 -6.72 0.15 30.40
CA GLU A 351 -7.97 -0.41 29.91
C GLU A 351 -7.69 -1.30 28.69
N LEU A 352 -6.90 -0.82 27.73
CA LEU A 352 -6.50 -1.59 26.55
C LEU A 352 -5.75 -2.86 26.94
N LYS A 353 -4.72 -2.73 27.78
CA LYS A 353 -3.94 -3.89 28.26
C LYS A 353 -4.80 -4.92 29.01
N THR A 354 -5.86 -4.45 29.68
CA THR A 354 -6.79 -5.31 30.41
C THR A 354 -7.72 -6.05 29.44
N SER A 355 -8.24 -5.37 28.41
CA SER A 355 -9.12 -5.95 27.39
C SER A 355 -8.48 -7.12 26.62
N LEU A 356 -7.14 -7.15 26.49
CA LEU A 356 -6.43 -8.21 25.79
C LEU A 356 -6.43 -9.55 26.55
N LYS A 357 -6.78 -9.57 27.84
CA LYS A 357 -6.66 -10.75 28.71
C LYS A 357 -7.87 -11.68 28.65
N THR A 358 -9.05 -11.15 28.33
CA THR A 358 -10.31 -11.89 28.36
C THR A 358 -11.10 -11.68 27.08
N PHE A 359 -11.93 -12.67 26.74
CA PHE A 359 -12.89 -12.51 25.66
C PHE A 359 -14.23 -12.12 26.26
N ASP A 360 -14.67 -10.89 25.99
CA ASP A 360 -15.80 -10.26 26.68
C ASP A 360 -17.16 -10.49 26.00
N GLY A 361 -17.28 -11.57 25.21
CA GLY A 361 -18.53 -12.00 24.58
C GLY A 361 -18.61 -11.76 23.08
N GLU A 362 -19.75 -12.17 22.52
CA GLU A 362 -20.05 -12.05 21.09
C GLU A 362 -20.11 -10.59 20.65
N ARG A 363 -19.46 -10.27 19.53
CA ARG A 363 -19.39 -8.90 18.99
C ARG A 363 -19.15 -8.87 17.49
N THR A 364 -19.49 -7.74 16.89
CA THR A 364 -19.14 -7.37 15.52
C THR A 364 -18.27 -6.12 15.54
N TRP A 365 -17.21 -6.12 14.75
CA TRP A 365 -16.39 -4.96 14.44
C TRP A 365 -16.51 -4.64 12.95
N GLU A 366 -16.59 -3.34 12.64
CA GLU A 366 -16.63 -2.82 11.28
C GLU A 366 -15.58 -1.71 11.14
N GLY A 367 -14.92 -1.67 9.99
CA GLY A 367 -13.93 -0.64 9.67
C GLY A 367 -13.61 -0.61 8.18
N GLN A 368 -12.69 0.27 7.81
CA GLN A 368 -12.31 0.49 6.42
C GLN A 368 -10.80 0.56 6.24
N ALA A 369 -10.33 0.19 5.05
CA ALA A 369 -8.94 0.35 4.65
C ALA A 369 -8.85 0.80 3.19
N TYR A 370 -7.76 1.49 2.84
CA TYR A 370 -7.53 1.97 1.49
C TYR A 370 -6.05 1.87 1.11
N TYR A 371 -5.77 1.12 0.04
CA TYR A 371 -4.45 0.81 -0.48
C TYR A 371 -4.34 1.27 -1.94
N PRO A 372 -4.04 2.57 -2.19
CA PRO A 372 -3.73 3.03 -3.53
C PRO A 372 -2.38 2.49 -4.01
N PRO A 373 -2.15 2.37 -5.33
CA PRO A 373 -3.08 2.64 -6.41
C PRO A 373 -4.00 1.45 -6.73
N TYR A 374 -3.86 0.32 -6.02
CA TYR A 374 -4.51 -0.94 -6.37
C TYR A 374 -5.99 -0.98 -6.01
N ASP A 375 -6.38 -0.37 -4.88
CA ASP A 375 -7.77 -0.16 -4.52
C ASP A 375 -8.39 0.92 -5.41
N LEU A 376 -9.52 0.59 -6.03
CA LEU A 376 -10.34 1.53 -6.80
C LEU A 376 -11.33 2.29 -5.90
N GLU A 377 -11.61 1.75 -4.71
CA GLU A 377 -12.45 2.34 -3.67
C GLU A 377 -12.00 1.84 -2.29
N SER A 378 -12.44 2.49 -1.23
CA SER A 378 -12.18 2.02 0.14
C SER A 378 -12.87 0.68 0.39
N ARG A 379 -12.14 -0.23 1.04
CA ARG A 379 -12.61 -1.58 1.37
C ARG A 379 -13.39 -1.54 2.67
N ASN A 380 -14.54 -2.21 2.70
CA ASN A 380 -15.35 -2.36 3.91
C ASN A 380 -15.03 -3.70 4.55
N ILE A 381 -14.61 -3.69 5.81
CA ILE A 381 -14.19 -4.86 6.56
C ILE A 381 -15.19 -5.09 7.68
N THR A 382 -15.66 -6.33 7.81
CA THR A 382 -16.54 -6.75 8.90
C THR A 382 -16.00 -8.03 9.52
N VAL A 383 -15.94 -8.04 10.85
CA VAL A 383 -15.55 -9.19 11.64
C VAL A 383 -16.61 -9.44 12.69
N TRP A 384 -17.24 -10.61 12.64
CA TRP A 384 -18.09 -11.10 13.71
C TRP A 384 -17.38 -12.24 14.45
N MET A 385 -17.47 -12.25 15.77
CA MET A 385 -16.90 -13.32 16.57
C MET A 385 -17.73 -13.63 17.80
N ARG A 386 -17.70 -14.89 18.22
CA ARG A 386 -18.24 -15.41 19.47
C ARG A 386 -17.26 -16.41 20.07
N GLU A 387 -17.57 -16.93 21.26
CA GLU A 387 -16.68 -17.76 22.12
C GLU A 387 -15.78 -18.78 21.40
N LYS A 388 -16.24 -19.41 20.31
CA LYS A 388 -15.52 -20.47 19.59
C LYS A 388 -15.45 -20.30 18.07
N LEU A 389 -15.86 -19.14 17.53
CA LEU A 389 -15.99 -18.92 16.09
C LEU A 389 -15.74 -17.45 15.74
N ILE A 390 -14.90 -17.22 14.74
CA ILE A 390 -14.60 -15.93 14.13
C ILE A 390 -14.94 -16.03 12.64
N ILE A 391 -15.64 -15.02 12.12
CA ILE A 391 -15.89 -14.83 10.69
C ILE A 391 -15.47 -13.40 10.35
N GLY A 392 -14.43 -13.26 9.53
CA GLY A 392 -13.96 -11.98 9.05
C GLY A 392 -13.89 -11.93 7.53
N ALA A 393 -14.41 -10.87 6.92
CA ALA A 393 -14.34 -10.68 5.48
C ALA A 393 -14.28 -9.20 5.08
N GLN A 394 -13.80 -8.95 3.88
CA GLN A 394 -13.75 -7.61 3.29
C GLN A 394 -14.40 -7.55 1.91
N SER A 395 -15.18 -6.51 1.69
CA SER A 395 -15.62 -6.09 0.36
C SER A 395 -14.52 -5.25 -0.27
N TYR A 396 -14.21 -5.50 -1.54
CA TYR A 396 -13.18 -4.76 -2.26
C TYR A 396 -13.50 -4.66 -3.75
N ARG A 397 -12.96 -3.60 -4.36
CA ARG A 397 -12.84 -3.46 -5.81
C ARG A 397 -11.44 -2.97 -6.12
N THR A 398 -10.65 -3.84 -6.75
CA THR A 398 -9.22 -3.63 -6.98
C THR A 398 -8.90 -3.71 -8.47
N ARG A 399 -7.72 -3.21 -8.87
CA ARG A 399 -7.19 -3.36 -10.24
C ARG A 399 -6.89 -4.80 -10.64
N SER A 400 -6.78 -5.69 -9.67
CA SER A 400 -6.38 -7.09 -9.83
C SER A 400 -7.13 -8.00 -8.86
N LYS A 401 -7.48 -9.22 -9.30
CA LYS A 401 -8.06 -10.27 -8.45
C LYS A 401 -7.17 -10.74 -7.31
N ASN A 402 -5.90 -10.34 -7.33
CA ASN A 402 -4.90 -10.70 -6.33
C ASN A 402 -4.92 -9.76 -5.10
N GLY A 403 -5.94 -8.91 -4.98
CA GLY A 403 -6.10 -7.99 -3.86
C GLY A 403 -5.16 -6.77 -3.91
N PRO A 404 -5.14 -5.98 -2.83
CA PRO A 404 -4.48 -4.69 -2.81
C PRO A 404 -2.95 -4.77 -2.90
N SER A 405 -2.35 -5.84 -2.41
CA SER A 405 -0.90 -6.10 -2.53
C SER A 405 -0.52 -6.74 -3.88
N ASN A 406 -1.49 -6.96 -4.77
CA ASN A 406 -1.38 -7.74 -6.00
C ASN A 406 -0.66 -9.10 -5.79
N ASN A 407 -0.82 -9.68 -4.60
CA ASN A 407 -0.16 -10.92 -4.22
C ASN A 407 -1.22 -11.97 -3.89
N ASN A 408 -1.58 -12.75 -4.90
CA ASN A 408 -2.55 -13.82 -4.73
C ASN A 408 -2.08 -14.71 -3.58
N GLY A 409 -0.79 -15.06 -3.56
CA GLY A 409 -0.17 -15.91 -2.57
C GLY A 409 -0.25 -15.43 -1.13
N GLN A 410 -0.75 -14.23 -0.80
CA GLN A 410 -0.94 -13.79 0.60
C GLN A 410 -2.29 -13.12 0.86
N PHE A 411 -3.11 -12.92 -0.17
CA PHE A 411 -4.36 -12.22 -0.05
C PHE A 411 -5.48 -13.14 0.47
N HIS A 412 -6.11 -12.74 1.58
CA HIS A 412 -7.11 -13.54 2.29
C HIS A 412 -8.35 -12.69 2.59
N PRO A 413 -9.21 -12.44 1.59
CA PRO A 413 -10.31 -11.49 1.71
C PRO A 413 -11.51 -12.00 2.52
N ALA A 414 -11.55 -13.31 2.83
CA ALA A 414 -12.45 -13.86 3.83
C ALA A 414 -11.76 -15.00 4.57
N VAL A 415 -11.86 -15.00 5.89
CA VAL A 415 -11.28 -16.01 6.78
C VAL A 415 -12.30 -16.37 7.86
N VAL A 416 -12.50 -17.66 8.07
CA VAL A 416 -13.29 -18.21 9.16
C VAL A 416 -12.37 -19.04 10.04
N GLN A 417 -12.44 -18.86 11.36
CA GLN A 417 -11.61 -19.62 12.32
C GLN A 417 -12.49 -20.13 13.46
N TRP A 418 -12.26 -21.35 13.92
CA TRP A 418 -13.02 -21.93 15.03
C TRP A 418 -12.14 -22.80 15.93
N MET A 419 -12.57 -23.00 17.18
CA MET A 419 -11.88 -23.95 18.07
C MET A 419 -12.43 -25.36 17.91
N TYR A 420 -11.54 -26.37 17.82
CA TYR A 420 -11.93 -27.77 17.81
C TYR A 420 -11.06 -28.64 18.74
N GLY A 421 -11.46 -28.75 20.01
CA GLY A 421 -10.78 -29.58 21.01
C GLY A 421 -9.34 -29.14 21.33
N ASP A 422 -8.85 -29.45 22.53
CA ASP A 422 -7.44 -29.31 22.94
C ASP A 422 -6.77 -27.96 22.60
N GLY A 423 -7.54 -26.86 22.53
CA GLY A 423 -7.05 -25.53 22.16
C GLY A 423 -6.59 -25.36 20.70
N LYS A 424 -7.00 -26.25 19.78
CA LYS A 424 -6.66 -26.20 18.35
C LYS A 424 -7.62 -25.30 17.59
N ILE A 425 -7.10 -24.61 16.57
CA ILE A 425 -7.86 -23.72 15.69
C ILE A 425 -7.96 -24.33 14.30
N GLY A 426 -9.19 -24.49 13.82
CA GLY A 426 -9.50 -24.81 12.44
C GLY A 426 -9.72 -23.50 11.68
N TRP A 427 -9.41 -23.49 10.39
CA TRP A 427 -9.57 -22.31 9.56
C TRP A 427 -10.05 -22.63 8.15
N ILE A 428 -10.76 -21.68 7.57
CA ILE A 428 -11.12 -21.61 6.14
C ILE A 428 -10.70 -20.25 5.61
N SER A 429 -10.05 -20.21 4.45
CA SER A 429 -9.74 -18.97 3.75
C SER A 429 -10.23 -19.00 2.31
N LEU A 430 -10.88 -17.92 1.88
CA LEU A 430 -11.31 -17.72 0.50
C LEU A 430 -10.12 -17.31 -0.39
N ARG A 431 -10.10 -17.87 -1.59
CA ARG A 431 -9.21 -17.53 -2.70
C ARG A 431 -10.05 -16.92 -3.81
N SER A 432 -9.90 -15.63 -4.04
CA SER A 432 -10.74 -14.94 -5.01
C SER A 432 -10.36 -15.29 -6.45
N SER A 433 -11.37 -15.43 -7.31
CA SER A 433 -11.20 -15.48 -8.76
C SER A 433 -11.44 -14.13 -9.44
N GLU A 434 -12.05 -13.17 -8.74
CA GLU A 434 -12.47 -11.88 -9.29
C GLU A 434 -11.86 -10.69 -8.54
N ALA A 435 -11.78 -9.54 -9.22
CA ALA A 435 -11.23 -8.29 -8.70
C ALA A 435 -12.26 -7.41 -7.97
N HIS A 436 -13.53 -7.80 -7.99
CA HIS A 436 -14.62 -7.12 -7.31
C HIS A 436 -15.42 -8.12 -6.49
N MET A 437 -15.42 -7.94 -5.18
CA MET A 437 -16.11 -8.82 -4.24
C MET A 437 -16.92 -8.01 -3.24
N LYS A 438 -18.16 -8.44 -3.02
CA LYS A 438 -19.00 -7.94 -1.93
C LYS A 438 -19.25 -9.05 -0.94
N VAL A 439 -19.15 -8.69 0.34
CA VAL A 439 -19.36 -9.61 1.45
C VAL A 439 -20.39 -9.06 2.41
N GLU A 440 -21.17 -9.96 3.00
CA GLU A 440 -22.01 -9.67 4.17
C GLU A 440 -21.62 -10.67 5.25
N VAL A 441 -21.23 -10.17 6.43
CA VAL A 441 -20.93 -10.96 7.61
C VAL A 441 -22.04 -10.73 8.63
N SER A 442 -22.62 -11.80 9.15
CA SER A 442 -23.59 -11.75 10.24
C SER A 442 -23.38 -12.96 11.16
N PRO A 443 -24.05 -13.03 12.33
CA PRO A 443 -23.86 -14.14 13.25
C PRO A 443 -24.00 -15.52 12.60
N GLY A 444 -22.89 -16.29 12.61
CA GLY A 444 -22.80 -17.63 12.03
C GLY A 444 -22.91 -17.71 10.51
N ARG A 445 -22.84 -16.59 9.78
CA ARG A 445 -23.07 -16.55 8.33
C ARG A 445 -22.08 -15.64 7.61
N LEU A 446 -21.53 -16.16 6.52
CA LEU A 446 -20.74 -15.41 5.54
C LEU A 446 -21.44 -15.52 4.18
N LYS A 447 -21.74 -14.39 3.57
CA LYS A 447 -22.28 -14.31 2.21
C LYS A 447 -21.25 -13.63 1.32
N LEU A 448 -21.02 -14.22 0.15
CA LEU A 448 -20.03 -13.76 -0.83
C LEU A 448 -20.74 -13.50 -2.16
N SER A 449 -20.28 -12.49 -2.91
CA SER A 449 -20.79 -12.19 -4.24
C SER A 449 -19.68 -11.56 -5.09
N TYR A 450 -19.63 -11.94 -6.35
CA TYR A 450 -18.79 -11.31 -7.37
C TYR A 450 -19.68 -10.46 -8.29
N PRO A 451 -19.78 -9.14 -8.08
CA PRO A 451 -20.71 -8.30 -8.83
C PRO A 451 -20.42 -8.26 -10.33
N ASP A 452 -19.14 -8.38 -10.70
CA ASP A 452 -18.64 -8.36 -12.08
C ASP A 452 -18.30 -9.77 -12.58
N GLY A 453 -18.59 -10.81 -11.79
CA GLY A 453 -18.33 -12.21 -12.12
C GLY A 453 -19.33 -12.78 -13.14
N GLY A 454 -19.03 -13.95 -13.69
CA GLY A 454 -19.83 -14.64 -14.71
C GLY A 454 -19.77 -16.17 -14.59
N ALA A 455 -20.12 -16.89 -15.65
CA ALA A 455 -20.04 -18.35 -15.69
C ALA A 455 -18.60 -18.90 -15.48
N GLY A 456 -17.58 -18.07 -15.72
CA GLY A 456 -16.17 -18.41 -15.49
C GLY A 456 -15.69 -18.18 -14.05
N SER A 457 -16.49 -17.54 -13.19
CA SER A 457 -16.10 -17.27 -11.81
C SER A 457 -16.11 -18.55 -10.97
N VAL A 458 -15.23 -18.60 -9.96
CA VAL A 458 -15.15 -19.75 -9.04
C VAL A 458 -14.93 -19.28 -7.60
N PHE A 459 -15.55 -19.97 -6.65
CA PHE A 459 -15.27 -19.79 -5.23
C PHE A 459 -14.36 -20.92 -4.76
N VAL A 460 -13.14 -20.58 -4.40
CA VAL A 460 -12.14 -21.55 -3.94
C VAL A 460 -11.87 -21.31 -2.46
N PHE A 461 -12.04 -22.33 -1.64
CA PHE A 461 -11.78 -22.29 -0.20
C PHE A 461 -10.66 -23.24 0.16
N PHE A 462 -9.70 -22.77 0.95
CA PHE A 462 -8.70 -23.61 1.61
C PHE A 462 -9.15 -23.85 3.04
N ALA A 463 -9.24 -25.11 3.43
CA ALA A 463 -9.61 -25.53 4.78
C ALA A 463 -8.47 -26.29 5.45
N SER A 464 -8.26 -26.02 6.74
CA SER A 464 -7.24 -26.67 7.55
C SER A 464 -7.48 -28.17 7.69
N PRO A 465 -6.45 -29.03 7.58
CA PRO A 465 -6.57 -30.45 7.89
C PRO A 465 -6.73 -30.67 9.40
N SER A 466 -7.27 -31.83 9.78
CA SER A 466 -7.44 -32.22 11.18
C SER A 466 -6.81 -33.59 11.45
N LEU A 467 -6.28 -33.78 12.66
CA LEU A 467 -5.69 -35.06 13.06
C LEU A 467 -6.75 -36.15 13.30
N ARG A 468 -7.97 -35.78 13.74
CA ARG A 468 -9.01 -36.76 14.04
C ARG A 468 -9.79 -37.18 12.79
N GLN A 469 -9.80 -36.32 11.77
CA GLN A 469 -10.43 -36.57 10.47
C GLN A 469 -9.48 -36.11 9.36
N PRO A 470 -8.43 -36.90 9.08
CA PRO A 470 -7.42 -36.54 8.08
C PRO A 470 -7.98 -36.64 6.66
N ASN A 471 -8.97 -37.50 6.42
CA ASN A 471 -9.60 -37.70 5.11
C ASN A 471 -10.86 -36.83 5.00
N VAL A 472 -10.88 -35.91 4.04
CA VAL A 472 -11.99 -34.98 3.81
C VAL A 472 -12.46 -35.13 2.36
N GLY A 473 -13.72 -35.54 2.18
CA GLY A 473 -14.38 -35.64 0.87
C GLY A 473 -15.50 -34.61 0.70
N LYS A 474 -16.06 -34.08 1.79
CA LYS A 474 -17.15 -33.09 1.80
C LYS A 474 -17.05 -32.15 3.00
N TRP A 475 -17.85 -31.09 2.99
CA TRP A 475 -17.87 -30.10 4.09
C TRP A 475 -18.22 -30.70 5.46
N ASP A 476 -19.09 -31.71 5.50
CA ASP A 476 -19.43 -32.44 6.74
C ASP A 476 -18.23 -33.12 7.39
N ASP A 477 -17.16 -33.36 6.63
CA ASP A 477 -15.94 -33.98 7.12
C ASP A 477 -15.00 -32.98 7.80
N ILE A 478 -15.32 -31.68 7.78
CA ILE A 478 -14.54 -30.66 8.47
C ILE A 478 -14.81 -30.73 9.96
N GLN A 479 -13.75 -30.97 10.74
CA GLN A 479 -13.88 -31.21 12.16
C GLN A 479 -14.23 -29.94 12.96
N GLY A 480 -15.22 -30.05 13.85
CA GLY A 480 -15.48 -29.06 14.90
C GLY A 480 -16.33 -27.86 14.47
N VAL A 481 -16.84 -27.88 13.24
CA VAL A 481 -17.77 -26.88 12.71
C VAL A 481 -18.76 -27.57 11.76
N SER A 482 -20.01 -27.10 11.73
CA SER A 482 -21.00 -27.52 10.74
C SER A 482 -21.13 -26.42 9.69
N ILE A 483 -20.98 -26.78 8.42
CA ILE A 483 -20.93 -25.82 7.30
C ILE A 483 -22.02 -26.19 6.30
N SER A 484 -22.96 -25.27 6.11
CA SER A 484 -24.01 -25.38 5.11
C SER A 484 -23.75 -24.37 3.99
N ILE A 485 -23.71 -24.83 2.75
CA ILE A 485 -23.50 -23.97 1.58
C ILE A 485 -24.76 -23.94 0.72
N SER A 486 -25.14 -22.74 0.30
CA SER A 486 -26.21 -22.52 -0.67
C SER A 486 -25.90 -21.28 -1.51
N GLY A 487 -26.44 -21.21 -2.71
CA GLY A 487 -26.22 -20.11 -3.62
C GLY A 487 -26.53 -20.48 -5.05
N ASN A 488 -25.89 -19.77 -5.96
CA ASN A 488 -25.98 -19.92 -7.41
C ASN A 488 -24.84 -20.78 -8.00
N VAL A 489 -23.98 -21.35 -7.16
CA VAL A 489 -22.93 -22.30 -7.56
C VAL A 489 -23.53 -23.69 -7.82
N ASP A 490 -22.83 -24.52 -8.58
CA ASP A 490 -23.19 -25.92 -8.76
C ASP A 490 -23.21 -26.67 -7.41
N GLU A 491 -24.18 -27.57 -7.23
CA GLU A 491 -24.27 -28.40 -6.02
C GLU A 491 -23.07 -29.36 -5.90
N LYS A 492 -22.48 -29.75 -7.04
CA LYS A 492 -21.27 -30.56 -7.10
C LYS A 492 -20.05 -29.65 -7.07
N TYR A 493 -19.13 -29.94 -6.16
CA TYR A 493 -17.87 -29.23 -6.00
C TYR A 493 -16.69 -30.19 -5.98
N ASP A 494 -15.52 -29.69 -6.33
CA ASP A 494 -14.27 -30.45 -6.32
C ASP A 494 -13.59 -30.32 -4.94
N VAL A 495 -13.12 -31.43 -4.37
CA VAL A 495 -12.30 -31.45 -3.14
C VAL A 495 -10.96 -32.11 -3.43
N LYS A 496 -9.87 -31.41 -3.11
CA LYS A 496 -8.50 -31.90 -3.34
C LYS A 496 -7.58 -31.59 -2.17
N PHE A 497 -6.73 -32.54 -1.80
CA PHE A 497 -5.67 -32.29 -0.83
C PHE A 497 -4.48 -31.58 -1.49
N ALA A 498 -3.83 -30.69 -0.76
CA ALA A 498 -2.57 -30.08 -1.11
C ALA A 498 -1.63 -30.09 0.10
N GLY A 499 -0.39 -30.52 -0.09
CA GLY A 499 0.53 -30.60 1.02
C GLY A 499 1.97 -30.90 0.65
N ARG A 500 2.84 -30.85 1.67
CA ARG A 500 4.30 -30.97 1.57
C ARG A 500 4.77 -32.23 0.83
N TYR A 501 4.05 -33.34 0.98
CA TYR A 501 4.43 -34.63 0.38
C TYR A 501 3.56 -35.01 -0.83
N GLY A 502 2.93 -34.01 -1.47
CA GLY A 502 2.12 -34.19 -2.67
C GLY A 502 0.63 -33.95 -2.45
N GLY A 503 -0.17 -34.35 -3.43
CA GLY A 503 -1.58 -33.99 -3.57
C GLY A 503 -1.84 -33.37 -4.93
N ALA A 504 -2.88 -32.56 -5.05
CA ALA A 504 -3.16 -31.79 -6.26
C ALA A 504 -2.22 -30.58 -6.44
N SER A 505 -1.59 -30.11 -5.36
CA SER A 505 -0.60 -29.04 -5.35
C SER A 505 0.28 -29.12 -4.09
N GLY A 506 1.35 -28.33 -4.07
CA GLY A 506 2.18 -28.16 -2.88
C GLY A 506 1.46 -27.42 -1.75
N PRO A 507 2.10 -27.34 -0.56
CA PRO A 507 1.56 -26.60 0.57
C PRO A 507 1.44 -25.12 0.21
N TYR A 508 0.49 -24.45 0.86
CA TYR A 508 0.37 -23.00 0.77
C TYR A 508 1.19 -22.42 1.92
N TYR A 509 2.37 -21.90 1.59
CA TYR A 509 3.44 -21.66 2.56
C TYR A 509 3.71 -22.90 3.42
N ASP A 510 3.46 -22.81 4.71
CA ASP A 510 3.65 -23.83 5.73
C ASP A 510 2.39 -24.67 5.98
N HIS A 511 1.33 -24.45 5.21
CA HIS A 511 0.04 -25.09 5.42
C HIS A 511 -0.24 -26.17 4.38
N ASN A 512 -0.44 -27.40 4.87
CA ASN A 512 -1.25 -28.38 4.16
C ASN A 512 -2.72 -27.95 4.24
N TYR A 513 -3.51 -28.22 3.20
CA TYR A 513 -4.91 -27.80 3.15
C TYR A 513 -5.77 -28.70 2.26
N TRP A 514 -7.07 -28.65 2.50
CA TRP A 514 -8.10 -29.16 1.61
C TRP A 514 -8.65 -28.01 0.78
N ARG A 515 -8.55 -28.12 -0.55
CA ARG A 515 -9.09 -27.18 -1.52
C ARG A 515 -10.51 -27.61 -1.89
N PHE A 516 -11.49 -26.78 -1.58
CA PHE A 516 -12.86 -26.88 -2.05
C PHE A 516 -13.09 -25.87 -3.17
N GLU A 517 -13.53 -26.31 -4.34
CA GLU A 517 -13.78 -25.46 -5.49
C GLU A 517 -15.24 -25.58 -5.94
N HIS A 518 -15.97 -24.48 -5.80
CA HIS A 518 -17.34 -24.33 -6.26
C HIS A 518 -17.36 -23.52 -7.56
N LYS A 519 -17.96 -24.09 -8.60
CA LYS A 519 -18.06 -23.49 -9.93
C LYS A 519 -19.45 -22.91 -10.15
N MET A 520 -19.54 -21.94 -11.05
CA MET A 520 -20.84 -21.49 -11.56
C MET A 520 -21.39 -22.49 -12.59
N PRO A 521 -22.71 -22.70 -12.65
CA PRO A 521 -23.33 -23.47 -13.73
C PRO A 521 -22.90 -22.96 -15.10
N ALA A 522 -22.68 -23.85 -16.08
CA ALA A 522 -22.18 -23.44 -17.40
C ALA A 522 -23.10 -22.44 -18.13
N ASN A 523 -24.41 -22.47 -17.85
CA ASN A 523 -25.41 -21.55 -18.38
C ASN A 523 -25.71 -20.37 -17.43
N PHE A 524 -24.91 -20.19 -16.37
CA PHE A 524 -25.09 -19.11 -15.42
C PHE A 524 -24.93 -17.76 -16.11
N LYS A 525 -26.00 -16.98 -16.12
CA LYS A 525 -25.97 -15.57 -16.51
C LYS A 525 -25.89 -14.75 -15.25
N ALA A 526 -24.78 -14.06 -15.06
CA ALA A 526 -24.65 -13.13 -13.96
C ALA A 526 -25.71 -12.04 -14.10
N ILE A 527 -26.55 -11.92 -13.07
CA ILE A 527 -27.40 -10.76 -12.88
C ILE A 527 -26.61 -9.89 -11.90
N SER A 528 -25.93 -8.87 -12.42
CA SER A 528 -25.21 -7.94 -11.56
C SER A 528 -26.18 -7.29 -10.59
N ARG A 529 -26.06 -7.61 -9.29
CA ARG A 529 -26.83 -6.95 -8.22
C ARG A 529 -26.46 -5.47 -8.04
N HIS A 530 -25.48 -4.95 -8.80
CA HIS A 530 -25.03 -3.57 -8.75
C HIS A 530 -24.93 -2.87 -10.11
N GLY A 531 -25.51 -3.45 -11.17
CA GLY A 531 -25.41 -2.93 -12.53
C GLY A 531 -26.66 -2.26 -13.09
N THR A 532 -27.73 -2.07 -12.30
CA THR A 532 -29.03 -1.66 -12.86
C THR A 532 -29.76 -0.67 -11.97
N ILE A 533 -29.38 0.61 -12.06
CA ILE A 533 -30.38 1.72 -12.12
C ILE A 533 -29.96 2.78 -13.16
N ILE A 534 -28.70 2.86 -13.64
CA ILE A 534 -28.31 3.93 -14.59
C ILE A 534 -27.93 3.39 -15.99
N THR A 535 -27.18 2.30 -16.11
CA THR A 535 -26.83 1.69 -17.41
C THR A 535 -28.04 1.08 -18.12
N ASP A 536 -28.86 0.28 -17.45
CA ASP A 536 -30.08 -0.25 -18.09
C ASP A 536 -31.17 0.83 -18.21
N LYS A 537 -31.17 1.85 -17.35
CA LYS A 537 -32.09 2.98 -17.51
C LYS A 537 -31.72 3.77 -18.76
N LEU A 538 -30.45 4.10 -18.96
CA LEU A 538 -30.00 4.76 -20.19
C LEU A 538 -30.14 3.84 -21.40
N ALA A 539 -29.80 2.55 -21.33
CA ALA A 539 -29.98 1.60 -22.44
C ALA A 539 -31.48 1.37 -22.79
N ALA A 540 -32.37 1.34 -21.79
CA ALA A 540 -33.81 1.28 -22.00
C ALA A 540 -34.37 2.61 -22.52
N LEU A 541 -33.88 3.75 -22.02
CA LEU A 541 -34.22 5.09 -22.53
C LEU A 541 -33.73 5.29 -23.97
N LEU A 542 -32.56 4.74 -24.32
CA LEU A 542 -32.02 4.72 -25.69
C LEU A 542 -32.86 3.89 -26.66
N GLN A 543 -33.75 3.04 -26.15
CA GLN A 543 -34.75 2.30 -26.93
C GLN A 543 -36.18 2.83 -26.76
N ALA A 544 -36.36 3.90 -25.97
CA ALA A 544 -37.66 4.55 -25.77
C ALA A 544 -37.90 5.63 -26.84
N ASP A 545 -39.16 5.95 -27.12
CA ASP A 545 -39.55 6.92 -28.17
C ASP A 545 -39.15 8.38 -27.85
N GLU A 546 -38.76 8.69 -26.61
CA GLU A 546 -38.41 10.05 -26.15
C GLU A 546 -36.89 10.22 -25.91
N LEU A 547 -36.15 10.33 -27.02
CA LEU A 547 -34.73 10.71 -27.01
C LEU A 547 -34.54 12.22 -27.03
N PRO A 548 -33.46 12.76 -26.43
CA PRO A 548 -33.09 14.15 -26.62
C PRO A 548 -32.69 14.38 -28.08
N THR A 549 -32.86 15.60 -28.59
CA THR A 549 -32.53 15.96 -29.98
C THR A 549 -31.04 15.93 -30.30
N VAL A 550 -30.17 15.73 -29.30
CA VAL A 550 -28.73 15.61 -29.44
C VAL A 550 -28.33 14.25 -30.01
N GLU A 551 -27.25 14.21 -30.79
CA GLU A 551 -26.66 12.96 -31.26
C GLU A 551 -26.15 12.12 -30.08
N LEU A 552 -26.60 10.87 -29.98
CA LEU A 552 -26.18 9.92 -28.95
C LEU A 552 -25.43 8.75 -29.59
N LEU A 553 -24.16 8.60 -29.21
CA LEU A 553 -23.34 7.46 -29.61
C LEU A 553 -23.35 6.40 -28.52
N THR A 554 -23.81 5.21 -28.86
CA THR A 554 -23.78 4.01 -28.02
C THR A 554 -22.54 3.17 -28.31
N PRO A 555 -22.18 2.17 -27.48
CA PRO A 555 -21.07 1.26 -27.77
C PRO A 555 -21.14 0.55 -29.13
N GLN A 556 -22.33 0.47 -29.74
CA GLN A 556 -22.54 -0.11 -31.07
C GLN A 556 -22.48 0.93 -32.20
N SER A 557 -22.45 2.22 -31.87
CA SER A 557 -22.43 3.31 -32.85
C SER A 557 -21.05 3.46 -33.49
N THR A 558 -21.05 3.75 -34.79
CA THR A 558 -19.81 4.12 -35.49
C THR A 558 -19.28 5.44 -34.91
N GLY A 559 -18.00 5.49 -34.54
CA GLY A 559 -17.38 6.67 -33.91
C GLY A 559 -17.41 6.71 -32.38
N TYR A 560 -18.12 5.79 -31.70
CA TYR A 560 -18.11 5.72 -30.23
C TYR A 560 -16.71 5.45 -29.67
N ALA A 561 -15.98 4.48 -30.24
CA ALA A 561 -14.66 4.08 -29.76
C ALA A 561 -13.66 5.25 -29.82
N GLU A 562 -13.65 5.97 -30.94
CA GLU A 562 -12.83 7.17 -31.16
C GLU A 562 -13.23 8.30 -30.19
N ARG A 563 -14.53 8.55 -30.01
CA ARG A 563 -14.97 9.64 -29.14
C ARG A 563 -14.81 9.34 -27.64
N ARG A 564 -14.78 8.06 -27.27
CA ARG A 564 -14.51 7.60 -25.90
C ARG A 564 -13.05 7.77 -25.51
N GLU A 565 -12.13 7.55 -26.44
CA GLU A 565 -10.68 7.51 -26.18
C GLU A 565 -10.17 8.81 -25.56
N LEU A 566 -9.54 8.74 -24.38
CA LEU A 566 -8.86 9.87 -23.75
C LEU A 566 -7.41 9.93 -24.24
N ARG A 567 -6.76 11.08 -24.03
CA ARG A 567 -5.35 11.25 -24.39
C ARG A 567 -4.51 10.13 -23.77
N ASP A 568 -3.52 9.63 -24.51
CA ASP A 568 -2.57 8.58 -24.13
C ASP A 568 -3.24 7.25 -23.71
N ASN A 569 -4.53 7.08 -24.03
CA ASN A 569 -5.33 5.91 -23.71
C ASN A 569 -5.19 5.46 -22.23
N ILE A 570 -5.09 6.43 -21.31
CA ILE A 570 -4.74 6.21 -19.89
C ILE A 570 -5.84 5.40 -19.16
N TYR A 571 -7.07 5.41 -19.69
CA TYR A 571 -8.25 4.73 -19.15
C TYR A 571 -8.93 3.85 -20.21
N PRO A 572 -8.26 2.82 -20.74
CA PRO A 572 -8.76 2.06 -21.89
C PRO A 572 -10.02 1.24 -21.57
N HIS A 573 -10.25 0.98 -20.28
CA HIS A 573 -11.33 0.16 -19.75
C HIS A 573 -12.64 0.92 -19.52
N VAL A 574 -12.62 2.26 -19.43
CA VAL A 574 -13.81 3.06 -19.10
C VAL A 574 -14.80 3.07 -20.26
N GLN A 575 -16.05 2.69 -20.03
CA GLN A 575 -17.12 2.61 -21.02
C GLN A 575 -18.35 3.42 -20.59
N PRO A 576 -18.49 4.68 -21.04
CA PRO A 576 -19.74 5.43 -20.93
C PRO A 576 -20.89 4.68 -21.58
N ALA A 577 -22.08 4.73 -20.99
CA ALA A 577 -23.26 4.07 -21.57
C ALA A 577 -23.69 4.73 -22.89
N ALA A 578 -23.52 6.05 -22.99
CA ALA A 578 -23.61 6.78 -24.26
C ALA A 578 -22.77 8.06 -24.21
N ILE A 579 -22.45 8.60 -25.38
CA ILE A 579 -21.80 9.89 -25.56
C ILE A 579 -22.79 10.82 -26.28
N ALA A 580 -23.18 11.92 -25.64
CA ALA A 580 -23.95 12.98 -26.27
C ALA A 580 -23.01 13.98 -26.96
N VAL A 581 -23.25 14.27 -28.23
CA VAL A 581 -22.45 15.17 -29.05
C VAL A 581 -23.28 16.41 -29.41
N PRO A 582 -23.41 17.40 -28.50
CA PRO A 582 -24.15 18.63 -28.79
C PRO A 582 -23.41 19.47 -29.83
N LYS A 583 -24.18 20.08 -30.73
CA LYS A 583 -23.70 21.02 -31.74
C LYS A 583 -23.91 22.48 -31.32
N ASP A 584 -24.85 22.71 -30.42
CA ASP A 584 -25.18 24.04 -29.90
C ASP A 584 -25.65 23.98 -28.43
N THR A 585 -25.90 25.15 -27.86
CA THR A 585 -26.35 25.30 -26.47
C THR A 585 -27.74 24.74 -26.21
N THR A 586 -28.59 24.65 -27.24
CA THR A 586 -29.95 24.09 -27.12
C THR A 586 -29.88 22.59 -26.97
N GLU A 587 -29.10 21.90 -27.81
CA GLU A 587 -28.86 20.46 -27.70
C GLU A 587 -28.15 20.11 -26.38
N LEU A 588 -27.15 20.90 -25.97
CA LEU A 588 -26.48 20.72 -24.67
C LEU A 588 -27.47 20.84 -23.51
N SER A 589 -28.27 21.92 -23.48
CA SER A 589 -29.28 22.12 -22.43
C SER A 589 -30.31 20.99 -22.42
N GLY A 590 -30.74 20.53 -23.60
CA GLY A 590 -31.65 19.40 -23.76
C GLY A 590 -31.07 18.11 -23.19
N ALA A 591 -29.81 17.79 -23.51
CA ALA A 591 -29.11 16.61 -23.00
C ALA A 591 -28.97 16.62 -21.47
N VAL A 592 -28.60 17.76 -20.89
CA VAL A 592 -28.45 17.93 -19.44
C VAL A 592 -29.78 17.80 -18.72
N LYS A 593 -30.83 18.47 -19.23
CA LYS A 593 -32.19 18.37 -18.67
C LYS A 593 -32.71 16.94 -18.74
N TRP A 594 -32.54 16.29 -19.88
CA TRP A 594 -32.94 14.90 -20.08
C TRP A 594 -32.22 13.95 -19.11
N ALA A 595 -30.90 14.12 -18.95
CA ALA A 595 -30.14 13.33 -17.99
C ALA A 595 -30.58 13.57 -16.53
N ASN A 596 -30.83 14.83 -16.16
CA ASN A 596 -31.31 15.18 -14.82
C ASN A 596 -32.71 14.62 -14.53
N SER A 597 -33.67 14.81 -15.43
CA SER A 597 -35.02 14.25 -15.33
C SER A 597 -35.02 12.72 -15.23
N ASN A 598 -33.99 12.07 -15.79
CA ASN A 598 -33.79 10.63 -15.74
C ASN A 598 -32.81 10.16 -14.65
N GLY A 599 -32.28 11.04 -13.81
CA GLY A 599 -31.33 10.67 -12.75
C GLY A 599 -30.05 9.98 -13.27
N LEU A 600 -29.64 10.31 -14.49
CA LEU A 600 -28.43 9.77 -15.11
C LEU A 600 -27.19 10.49 -14.59
N LYS A 601 -26.09 9.76 -14.35
CA LYS A 601 -24.79 10.37 -14.06
C LYS A 601 -24.26 11.06 -15.31
N LEU A 602 -23.74 12.28 -15.15
CA LEU A 602 -23.11 13.05 -16.22
C LEU A 602 -21.60 13.14 -16.04
N THR A 603 -20.89 13.05 -17.16
CA THR A 603 -19.49 13.50 -17.28
C THR A 603 -19.40 14.51 -18.41
N VAL A 604 -18.43 15.42 -18.35
CA VAL A 604 -18.20 16.42 -19.41
C VAL A 604 -16.79 16.22 -19.97
N ARG A 605 -16.71 16.12 -21.28
CA ARG A 605 -15.47 15.98 -22.03
C ARG A 605 -15.32 17.14 -23.00
N ALA A 606 -14.18 17.81 -22.93
CA ALA A 606 -13.71 18.71 -23.97
C ALA A 606 -12.42 18.13 -24.59
N GLY A 607 -11.24 18.64 -24.21
CA GLY A 607 -9.95 18.17 -24.75
C GLY A 607 -9.48 16.80 -24.26
N GLY A 608 -10.06 16.26 -23.17
CA GLY A 608 -9.75 14.90 -22.69
C GLY A 608 -8.34 14.71 -22.10
N ASN A 609 -7.72 15.76 -21.56
CA ASN A 609 -6.38 15.73 -20.93
C ASN A 609 -6.43 15.51 -19.41
N ASP A 610 -7.58 15.12 -18.85
CA ASP A 610 -7.68 14.89 -17.42
C ASP A 610 -6.98 13.57 -17.04
N PHE A 611 -5.83 13.68 -16.37
CA PHE A 611 -5.04 12.52 -15.91
C PHE A 611 -5.78 11.65 -14.89
N PHE A 612 -6.84 12.15 -14.26
CA PHE A 612 -7.67 11.38 -13.35
C PHE A 612 -8.87 10.72 -14.04
N GLY A 613 -9.02 10.88 -15.36
CA GLY A 613 -10.02 10.20 -16.17
C GLY A 613 -11.46 10.68 -15.96
N ARG A 614 -11.70 11.78 -15.25
CA ARG A 614 -13.03 12.23 -14.80
C ARG A 614 -13.94 12.69 -15.94
N SER A 615 -13.37 12.99 -17.11
CA SER A 615 -14.15 13.32 -18.32
C SER A 615 -14.89 12.13 -18.93
N MET A 616 -14.67 10.91 -18.42
CA MET A 616 -15.38 9.69 -18.81
C MET A 616 -15.67 8.85 -17.56
N ALA A 617 -16.82 8.19 -17.51
CA ALA A 617 -17.14 7.27 -16.41
C ALA A 617 -18.00 6.11 -16.91
N ASP A 618 -17.80 4.93 -16.31
CA ASP A 618 -18.60 3.75 -16.61
C ASP A 618 -20.09 4.04 -16.35
N GLY A 619 -20.91 3.75 -17.37
CA GLY A 619 -22.37 3.86 -17.23
C GLY A 619 -22.94 5.27 -17.16
N ALA A 620 -22.12 6.31 -17.32
CA ALA A 620 -22.56 7.69 -17.42
C ALA A 620 -23.03 8.06 -18.84
N LEU A 621 -23.79 9.15 -18.95
CA LEU A 621 -23.91 9.90 -20.20
C LEU A 621 -22.75 10.90 -20.27
N ALA A 622 -21.82 10.70 -21.20
CA ALA A 622 -20.71 11.60 -21.42
C ALA A 622 -21.11 12.72 -22.39
N ILE A 623 -21.02 13.97 -21.96
CA ILE A 623 -21.26 15.15 -22.80
C ILE A 623 -19.94 15.51 -23.49
N ASP A 624 -19.84 15.27 -24.78
CA ASP A 624 -18.66 15.56 -25.60
C ASP A 624 -18.81 16.91 -26.32
N LEU A 625 -18.20 17.94 -25.75
CA LEU A 625 -18.31 19.32 -26.23
C LEU A 625 -17.47 19.62 -27.46
N ARG A 626 -16.63 18.70 -27.96
CA ARG A 626 -15.68 18.98 -29.05
C ARG A 626 -16.30 19.55 -30.33
N SER A 627 -17.60 19.30 -30.56
CA SER A 627 -18.35 19.86 -31.69
C SER A 627 -18.86 21.28 -31.46
N MET A 628 -18.82 21.77 -30.22
CA MET A 628 -19.06 23.17 -29.84
C MET A 628 -17.72 23.92 -29.72
N ASN A 629 -16.99 24.01 -30.84
CA ASN A 629 -15.67 24.63 -30.93
C ASN A 629 -15.68 25.97 -31.71
N SER A 630 -16.83 26.64 -31.74
CA SER A 630 -16.97 27.95 -32.39
C SER A 630 -16.03 28.97 -31.77
N LEU A 631 -15.47 29.86 -32.58
CA LEU A 631 -14.61 30.93 -32.11
C LEU A 631 -14.93 32.20 -32.90
N SER A 632 -15.27 33.27 -32.18
CA SER A 632 -15.50 34.59 -32.75
C SER A 632 -14.75 35.63 -31.93
N VAL A 633 -13.81 36.35 -32.55
CA VAL A 633 -13.19 37.53 -31.95
C VAL A 633 -14.13 38.71 -32.13
N CYS A 634 -14.34 39.52 -31.09
CA CYS A 634 -15.17 40.72 -31.16
C CYS A 634 -14.48 41.82 -31.96
N ASP A 635 -15.27 42.69 -32.62
CA ASP A 635 -14.76 43.77 -33.46
C ASP A 635 -13.82 44.74 -32.72
N ASP A 636 -14.02 44.90 -31.41
CA ASP A 636 -13.18 45.73 -30.55
C ASP A 636 -11.80 45.12 -30.26
N LYS A 637 -11.58 43.87 -30.67
CA LYS A 637 -10.37 43.06 -30.44
C LYS A 637 -10.00 42.90 -28.96
N LYS A 638 -10.96 43.12 -28.05
CA LYS A 638 -10.80 43.02 -26.60
C LYS A 638 -11.48 41.82 -26.00
N THR A 639 -12.23 41.04 -26.76
CA THR A 639 -12.85 39.80 -26.26
C THR A 639 -12.97 38.78 -27.39
N ALA A 640 -13.02 37.50 -27.03
CA ALA A 640 -13.35 36.43 -27.95
C ALA A 640 -14.39 35.51 -27.32
N THR A 641 -15.45 35.20 -28.06
CA THR A 641 -16.44 34.20 -27.67
C THR A 641 -16.00 32.84 -28.20
N ILE A 642 -15.79 31.89 -27.29
CA ILE A 642 -15.40 30.52 -27.63
C ILE A 642 -16.43 29.50 -27.18
N GLY A 643 -16.61 28.45 -27.96
CA GLY A 643 -17.40 27.29 -27.57
C GLY A 643 -16.63 26.43 -26.56
N GLY A 644 -17.35 25.77 -25.65
CA GLY A 644 -16.77 24.98 -24.55
C GLY A 644 -15.96 23.74 -24.98
N GLY A 645 -15.99 23.38 -26.26
CA GLY A 645 -15.14 22.34 -26.85
C GLY A 645 -13.82 22.85 -27.43
N THR A 646 -13.59 24.15 -27.47
CA THR A 646 -12.44 24.77 -28.13
C THR A 646 -11.15 24.36 -27.43
N ILE A 647 -10.23 23.75 -28.17
CA ILE A 647 -8.89 23.41 -27.66
C ILE A 647 -7.91 24.58 -27.83
N SER A 648 -6.87 24.60 -27.01
CA SER A 648 -5.90 25.70 -26.92
C SER A 648 -5.20 25.97 -28.26
N ARG A 649 -4.96 24.94 -29.08
CA ARG A 649 -4.41 25.09 -30.43
C ARG A 649 -5.26 26.01 -31.30
N ASP A 650 -6.55 25.70 -31.40
CA ASP A 650 -7.44 26.35 -32.35
C ASP A 650 -7.69 27.81 -31.91
N LEU A 651 -7.75 28.05 -30.60
CA LEU A 651 -7.78 29.40 -30.04
C LEU A 651 -6.53 30.21 -30.36
N LYS A 652 -5.34 29.63 -30.16
CA LYS A 652 -4.06 30.30 -30.46
C LYS A 652 -3.97 30.69 -31.94
N LEU A 653 -4.32 29.77 -32.84
CA LEU A 653 -4.27 30.02 -34.28
C LEU A 653 -5.25 31.11 -34.71
N ALA A 654 -6.47 31.12 -34.17
CA ALA A 654 -7.47 32.13 -34.53
C ALA A 654 -7.13 33.52 -33.99
N LEU A 655 -6.56 33.61 -32.77
CA LEU A 655 -6.11 34.89 -32.22
C LEU A 655 -4.86 35.40 -32.94
N GLU A 656 -3.91 34.52 -33.29
CA GLU A 656 -2.71 34.86 -34.05
C GLU A 656 -3.07 35.48 -35.41
N ALA A 657 -4.05 34.92 -36.12
CA ALA A 657 -4.54 35.45 -37.39
C ALA A 657 -5.07 36.90 -37.27
N GLU A 658 -5.56 37.29 -36.09
CA GLU A 658 -6.07 38.63 -35.78
C GLU A 658 -5.04 39.55 -35.11
N GLY A 659 -3.81 39.06 -34.90
CA GLY A 659 -2.76 39.76 -34.18
C GLY A 659 -3.07 39.92 -32.69
N LEU A 660 -3.65 38.90 -32.06
CA LEU A 660 -4.08 38.89 -30.66
C LEU A 660 -3.53 37.66 -29.91
N MET A 661 -3.58 37.70 -28.58
CA MET A 661 -3.29 36.55 -27.72
C MET A 661 -4.07 36.62 -26.42
N THR A 662 -4.23 35.47 -25.76
CA THR A 662 -4.78 35.37 -24.41
C THR A 662 -4.03 34.28 -23.63
N PRO A 663 -3.94 34.36 -22.29
CA PRO A 663 -3.34 33.29 -21.48
C PRO A 663 -4.02 31.94 -21.71
N THR A 664 -3.22 30.89 -21.93
CA THR A 664 -3.69 29.51 -22.14
C THR A 664 -2.68 28.52 -21.53
N GLY A 665 -3.04 27.23 -21.45
CA GLY A 665 -2.07 26.18 -21.12
C GLY A 665 -0.99 26.00 -22.21
N ASN A 666 0.18 25.48 -21.82
CA ASN A 666 1.26 25.19 -22.78
C ASN A 666 0.92 24.05 -23.74
N ALA A 667 0.11 23.08 -23.31
CA ALA A 667 -0.32 21.96 -24.14
C ALA A 667 -1.38 22.41 -25.16
N LEU A 668 -1.17 22.09 -26.44
CA LEU A 668 -2.07 22.44 -27.55
C LEU A 668 -3.48 21.83 -27.43
N THR A 669 -3.66 20.79 -26.61
CA THR A 669 -4.90 20.03 -26.47
C THR A 669 -5.77 20.46 -25.28
N ALA A 670 -5.32 21.37 -24.41
CA ALA A 670 -6.05 21.80 -23.21
C ALA A 670 -7.26 22.70 -23.56
N VAL A 671 -8.28 22.78 -22.70
CA VAL A 671 -9.49 23.60 -22.90
C VAL A 671 -9.59 24.68 -21.83
N LEU A 672 -10.14 25.85 -22.20
CA LEU A 672 -10.38 27.00 -21.33
C LEU A 672 -11.87 27.16 -21.04
N LEU A 673 -12.21 27.57 -19.82
CA LEU A 673 -13.54 28.07 -19.46
C LEU A 673 -13.38 29.49 -18.90
N GLU A 674 -14.05 30.43 -19.57
CA GLU A 674 -14.06 31.90 -19.41
C GLU A 674 -12.71 32.65 -19.53
N ALA A 675 -12.60 33.50 -20.56
CA ALA A 675 -11.64 34.60 -20.62
C ALA A 675 -12.43 35.90 -20.82
N VAL A 676 -12.55 36.71 -19.77
CA VAL A 676 -13.41 37.91 -19.79
C VAL A 676 -12.73 39.11 -20.49
N GLU A 677 -11.43 39.07 -20.81
CA GLU A 677 -10.76 40.11 -21.58
C GLU A 677 -9.63 39.53 -22.47
N ALA A 678 -9.62 39.88 -23.75
CA ALA A 678 -8.49 39.79 -24.66
C ALA A 678 -7.67 41.08 -24.58
N MET A 679 -6.35 40.94 -24.44
CA MET A 679 -5.44 42.08 -24.43
C MET A 679 -4.99 42.42 -25.86
N PRO A 680 -4.77 43.71 -26.17
CA PRO A 680 -4.12 44.08 -27.43
C PRO A 680 -2.72 43.45 -27.51
N ALA A 681 -2.30 42.99 -28.68
CA ALA A 681 -0.93 42.54 -28.87
C ALA A 681 0.04 43.68 -28.57
N ILE A 682 0.73 43.59 -27.44
CA ILE A 682 1.92 44.38 -27.16
C ILE A 682 3.09 43.65 -27.84
N PRO A 683 3.87 44.31 -28.71
CA PRO A 683 5.12 43.74 -29.19
C PRO A 683 6.00 43.38 -27.99
N GLY A 684 6.20 42.09 -27.72
CA GLY A 684 7.14 41.62 -26.69
C GLY A 684 6.56 41.16 -25.34
N ALA A 685 5.27 40.85 -25.19
CA ALA A 685 4.75 40.27 -23.94
C ALA A 685 4.40 38.78 -24.06
N ASN A 686 5.18 37.91 -23.43
CA ASN A 686 4.79 36.53 -23.10
C ASN A 686 4.44 36.46 -21.62
N ILE A 687 3.17 36.28 -21.29
CA ILE A 687 2.73 36.08 -19.91
C ILE A 687 1.88 34.80 -19.84
N ALA A 688 2.36 33.84 -19.05
CA ALA A 688 1.61 32.65 -18.66
C ALA A 688 1.18 32.79 -17.19
N TRP A 689 -0.12 32.81 -16.93
CA TRP A 689 -0.69 32.61 -15.59
C TRP A 689 -1.88 31.65 -15.70
N SER A 690 -1.96 30.71 -14.75
CA SER A 690 -3.15 29.88 -14.52
C SER A 690 -4.14 30.66 -13.66
N ASP A 691 -5.38 30.83 -14.12
CA ASP A 691 -6.44 31.37 -13.27
C ASP A 691 -7.22 30.25 -12.59
N HIS A 692 -7.64 30.48 -11.35
CA HIS A 692 -8.38 29.54 -10.51
C HIS A 692 -9.87 29.89 -10.54
N GLN A 693 -10.68 29.22 -11.37
CA GLN A 693 -12.13 29.21 -11.13
C GLN A 693 -12.51 28.04 -10.22
N ALA A 694 -13.03 28.37 -9.04
CA ALA A 694 -13.76 27.44 -8.20
C ALA A 694 -15.19 27.30 -8.75
N ILE A 695 -15.60 26.09 -9.10
CA ILE A 695 -17.00 25.80 -9.44
C ILE A 695 -17.76 25.68 -8.12
N ASP A 696 -18.79 26.50 -7.92
CA ASP A 696 -19.72 26.36 -6.81
C ASP A 696 -20.56 25.07 -6.99
N PRO A 697 -20.38 24.05 -6.13
CA PRO A 697 -21.15 22.81 -6.22
C PRO A 697 -22.66 23.04 -6.07
N ALA A 698 -23.08 24.15 -5.43
CA ALA A 698 -24.48 24.49 -5.26
C ALA A 698 -25.18 24.94 -6.55
N GLN A 699 -24.42 25.32 -7.59
CA GLN A 699 -24.96 25.71 -8.90
C GLN A 699 -25.02 24.56 -9.92
N MET A 700 -24.47 23.38 -9.57
CA MET A 700 -24.46 22.23 -10.46
C MET A 700 -25.70 21.34 -10.30
N PRO A 701 -26.13 20.64 -11.37
CA PRO A 701 -27.12 19.58 -11.24
C PRO A 701 -26.69 18.52 -10.21
N PRO A 702 -27.59 18.01 -9.34
CA PRO A 702 -27.24 17.08 -8.25
C PRO A 702 -26.59 15.75 -8.72
N ASN A 703 -26.69 15.45 -10.00
CA ASN A 703 -26.22 14.25 -10.68
C ASN A 703 -24.89 14.45 -11.45
N CYS A 704 -24.28 15.63 -11.38
CA CYS A 704 -22.98 15.91 -11.98
C CYS A 704 -21.85 15.43 -11.05
N PHE A 705 -20.86 14.72 -11.59
CA PHE A 705 -19.71 14.24 -10.81
C PHE A 705 -18.69 15.36 -10.60
N VAL A 706 -18.65 15.96 -9.41
CA VAL A 706 -17.57 16.87 -8.98
C VAL A 706 -17.23 16.55 -7.52
N PRO A 707 -16.03 15.99 -7.22
CA PRO A 707 -15.55 15.91 -5.85
C PRO A 707 -15.43 17.31 -5.27
N GLN A 708 -15.88 17.52 -4.03
CA GLN A 708 -15.79 18.81 -3.36
C GLN A 708 -14.33 19.29 -3.30
N ASN A 709 -14.13 20.57 -3.66
CA ASN A 709 -12.87 21.33 -3.63
C ASN A 709 -11.82 21.01 -4.70
N HIS A 710 -12.02 21.37 -5.98
CA HIS A 710 -10.91 21.39 -6.94
C HIS A 710 -10.88 22.58 -7.89
N SER A 711 -9.64 22.96 -8.21
CA SER A 711 -9.18 23.89 -9.26
C SER A 711 -9.01 23.17 -10.60
N TYR A 712 -9.17 23.87 -11.73
CA TYR A 712 -8.63 23.42 -13.02
C TYR A 712 -7.10 23.50 -12.99
N CYS A 713 -6.41 22.36 -13.03
CA CYS A 713 -4.96 22.33 -13.21
C CYS A 713 -4.62 22.29 -14.71
N SER A 714 -3.97 23.34 -15.22
CA SER A 714 -3.12 23.25 -16.41
C SER A 714 -1.74 22.72 -15.97
N ASN A 715 -1.58 21.40 -15.86
CA ASN A 715 -0.26 20.80 -15.69
C ASN A 715 0.27 20.29 -17.02
N SER A 716 1.34 20.92 -17.49
CA SER A 716 2.12 20.51 -18.66
C SER A 716 3.22 19.55 -18.25
N PHE A 717 3.12 18.29 -18.69
CA PHE A 717 4.28 17.50 -19.09
C PHE A 717 3.93 16.71 -20.37
N THR A 718 4.79 16.86 -21.37
CA THR A 718 4.73 16.23 -22.69
C THR A 718 5.39 14.85 -22.64
N VAL A 719 4.74 13.85 -23.23
CA VAL A 719 5.43 12.90 -24.11
C VAL A 719 4.51 12.68 -25.31
N ALA A 720 4.86 13.25 -26.46
CA ALA A 720 4.28 12.96 -27.77
C ALA A 720 5.44 12.67 -28.73
N ASP A 721 5.18 12.00 -29.85
CA ASP A 721 6.19 11.48 -30.78
C ASP A 721 7.29 12.50 -31.15
N ASN A 722 8.45 11.96 -31.56
CA ASN A 722 9.63 12.76 -31.84
C ASN A 722 9.39 13.83 -32.93
N ALA A 723 8.49 13.61 -33.89
CA ALA A 723 8.23 14.56 -34.97
C ALA A 723 7.43 15.78 -34.49
N PHE A 724 6.47 15.58 -33.58
CA PHE A 724 5.71 16.66 -32.96
C PHE A 724 6.56 17.45 -31.95
N ALA A 725 7.42 16.77 -31.19
CA ALA A 725 8.40 17.41 -30.32
C ALA A 725 9.37 18.30 -31.11
N GLU A 726 9.82 17.83 -32.28
CA GLU A 726 10.71 18.57 -33.16
C GLU A 726 10.01 19.81 -33.76
N ALA A 727 8.75 19.70 -34.20
CA ALA A 727 7.98 20.83 -34.70
C ALA A 727 7.70 21.91 -33.63
N SER A 728 7.39 21.50 -32.39
CA SER A 728 7.17 22.41 -31.25
C SER A 728 8.46 23.10 -30.82
N ASN A 729 9.58 22.37 -30.84
CA ASN A 729 10.91 22.91 -30.56
C ASN A 729 11.36 23.90 -31.65
N LEU A 730 11.12 23.59 -32.92
CA LEU A 730 11.42 24.48 -34.05
C LEU A 730 10.58 25.77 -34.00
N TRP A 731 9.29 25.66 -33.65
CA TRP A 731 8.43 26.83 -33.46
C TRP A 731 8.90 27.70 -32.28
N SER A 732 9.20 27.09 -31.13
CA SER A 732 9.70 27.80 -29.94
C SER A 732 11.08 28.41 -30.17
N ALA A 733 11.96 27.73 -30.90
CA ALA A 733 13.28 28.24 -31.28
C ALA A 733 13.17 29.42 -32.26
N GLY A 734 12.31 29.33 -33.28
CA GLY A 734 12.08 30.44 -34.22
C GLY A 734 11.45 31.68 -33.58
N VAL A 735 10.63 31.49 -32.54
CA VAL A 735 10.12 32.59 -31.71
C VAL A 735 11.26 33.18 -30.85
N THR A 736 12.11 32.35 -30.26
CA THR A 736 13.26 32.78 -29.44
C THR A 736 14.28 33.57 -30.26
N GLU A 737 14.57 33.14 -31.48
CA GLU A 737 15.53 33.80 -32.39
C GLU A 737 15.04 35.19 -32.83
N LYS A 738 13.73 35.33 -33.09
CA LYS A 738 13.09 36.61 -33.38
C LYS A 738 13.10 37.56 -32.18
N LEU A 739 13.04 37.03 -30.96
CA LEU A 739 13.09 37.82 -29.73
C LEU A 739 14.51 38.32 -29.40
N LEU A 740 15.55 37.52 -29.68
CA LEU A 740 16.96 37.91 -29.48
C LEU A 740 17.43 38.98 -30.48
N ALA A 741 16.80 39.08 -31.66
CA ALA A 741 17.14 40.07 -32.68
C ALA A 741 16.63 41.50 -32.38
N LEU A 742 15.87 41.71 -31.31
CA LEU A 742 15.18 42.99 -31.01
C LEU A 742 15.93 43.94 -30.06
N GLY A 743 17.13 43.58 -29.58
CA GLY A 743 18.00 44.48 -28.79
C GLY A 743 17.81 44.43 -27.26
N GLU A 744 18.78 45.01 -26.53
CA GLU A 744 19.23 44.62 -25.17
C GLU A 744 18.31 44.86 -23.94
N ASP A 745 17.02 45.18 -24.09
CA ASP A 745 16.14 45.37 -22.91
C ASP A 745 15.26 44.16 -22.57
N VAL A 746 15.67 42.95 -22.96
CA VAL A 746 15.00 41.71 -22.55
C VAL A 746 15.97 40.83 -21.77
N VAL A 747 15.92 40.94 -20.45
CA VAL A 747 16.63 40.04 -19.53
C VAL A 747 15.99 38.65 -19.60
N ILE A 748 16.58 37.76 -20.40
CA ILE A 748 16.42 36.32 -20.22
C ILE A 748 17.39 35.90 -19.12
N ARG A 749 16.92 35.83 -17.87
CA ARG A 749 17.60 35.04 -16.83
C ARG A 749 17.00 33.63 -16.81
N GLY A 750 17.65 32.74 -17.56
CA GLY A 750 17.53 31.32 -17.32
C GLY A 750 18.04 30.97 -15.93
N GLY A 751 17.34 30.05 -15.27
CA GLY A 751 17.85 29.31 -14.11
C GLY A 751 17.98 30.13 -12.83
N THR A 752 17.00 30.00 -11.94
CA THR A 752 17.19 29.60 -10.54
C THR A 752 15.82 29.52 -9.89
N ARG A 753 15.50 28.35 -9.33
CA ARG A 753 14.34 28.17 -8.46
C ARG A 753 14.42 29.18 -7.31
N PRO A 754 13.39 30.00 -7.05
CA PRO A 754 13.15 30.53 -5.73
C PRO A 754 12.34 29.51 -4.95
N ARG A 755 12.98 29.07 -3.88
CA ARG A 755 12.42 28.39 -2.72
C ARG A 755 11.28 29.20 -2.09
N ILE A 756 10.34 28.47 -1.45
CA ILE A 756 9.54 28.81 -0.25
C ILE A 756 8.28 29.67 -0.54
N HIS A 757 7.06 29.30 -0.15
CA HIS A 757 6.57 28.91 1.19
C HIS A 757 5.56 27.76 1.19
#